data_AF-A0A9Q1IVC2-F1
#
_entry.id   AF-A0A9Q1IVC2-F1
#
_cell.length_a   1.000
_cell.length_b   1.000
_cell.length_c   1.000
_cell.angle_alpha   90.00
_cell.angle_beta   90.00
_cell.angle_gamma   90.00
#
_symmetry.space_group_name_H-M   'P 1'
#
loop_
_entity.id
_entity.type
_entity.pdbx_description
1 polymer ?
#
loop_
_entity_poly.entity_id
_entity_poly.type
_entity_poly.pdbx_seq_one_letter_code
_entity_poly.pdbx_strand_id
1 'polypeptide(L)'
;MTALAFSLFSLLCCGSVLGDVRSRPRSRPAGPRGRNDTALQTNLLESPCKEKPLDFVLVIDSSRSVRPHDYEKVKTFITNILRFLDVGPNATRVGLLQYGSVVQNEFSLKTFHRKADMERAVRAMFHLASGTMTGLALEYTMNVAFSEAEGARPLHQHIPRIAMVVTDGRPQDTVVEVAARARQAGIQIFAIGVGRVDMSTLRAIGSEPHFEHVYLVANFSQIQTLTSVFQSKLCGGTSLCSVVDHRCEHICVSTPTSYLCRCRKGYVLKPDGKTCRGIDQCALGTHGCEHQCVNTEDSFVCRCRKGYKLNPDGKTCKKIDQCALGTHGCEHECVNTEDSFVCRCRKGYTLNPDGKTCKSIDVCSTVSHGCEHVCLSTPDSYICQCREGYTLAEDGKSCKKLECRDGALDLVFVIDGSKSLGPANFQVVKQFVIGIVDALDVSARGTRVGLLQYSTKVRAEFTLGQFSSGQEVKEAVSRMQYMGRGSMTGSALRHMFEFSFSAKEGARPNTRRISIVFTDGRSQDDVSKWATNAQESGITVYAVGVGKAIEEELREIASEPDDNHLFYVEDFSLMGQITDKLKTRICKEKPSNKDLCKCENMVSFQSQATEQLRTLTQTHILLKFQRAGIPSIYSEVVLQAQ
;
A
#
# COMPACT_ATOMS: atom_id res chain seq x y z
N MET A 1 -45.53 29.51 46.34
CA MET A 1 -45.88 30.85 45.82
C MET A 1 -45.30 30.95 44.42
N THR A 2 -46.15 30.68 43.41
CA THR A 2 -46.55 31.59 42.30
C THR A 2 -45.51 31.64 41.17
N ALA A 3 -45.65 30.84 40.10
CA ALA A 3 -46.53 30.96 38.91
C ALA A 3 -45.91 31.92 37.86
N LEU A 4 -45.69 31.52 36.59
CA LEU A 4 -46.60 31.43 35.43
C LEU A 4 -45.73 31.06 34.19
N ALA A 5 -46.12 30.45 33.06
CA ALA A 5 -47.34 29.82 32.55
C ALA A 5 -47.03 29.14 31.18
N PHE A 6 -47.70 28.00 30.90
CA PHE A 6 -48.34 27.48 29.65
C PHE A 6 -47.80 27.83 28.25
N SER A 7 -47.76 26.94 27.23
CA SER A 7 -48.79 25.98 26.71
C SER A 7 -48.14 24.97 25.73
N LEU A 8 -48.31 23.63 25.85
CA LEU A 8 -49.38 22.74 25.33
C LEU A 8 -49.48 22.60 23.79
N PHE A 9 -49.20 21.39 23.26
CA PHE A 9 -50.23 20.48 22.72
C PHE A 9 -49.70 19.05 22.50
N SER A 10 -50.55 18.09 22.89
CA SER A 10 -50.42 16.63 22.86
C SER A 10 -51.49 16.05 21.93
N LEU A 11 -51.34 14.78 21.53
CA LEU A 11 -52.40 13.76 21.25
C LEU A 11 -51.66 12.46 20.83
N LEU A 12 -51.57 11.40 21.66
CA LEU A 12 -52.57 10.40 22.10
C LEU A 12 -53.02 9.42 21.00
N CYS A 13 -52.80 8.12 21.25
CA CYS A 13 -53.86 7.13 21.59
C CYS A 13 -53.18 5.79 21.95
N CYS A 14 -53.33 5.27 23.18
CA CYS A 14 -54.42 4.38 23.68
C CYS A 14 -54.33 2.97 23.07
N GLY A 15 -54.40 1.84 23.77
CA GLY A 15 -54.84 1.50 25.11
C GLY A 15 -54.70 -0.02 25.30
N SER A 16 -55.05 -0.47 26.48
CA SER A 16 -54.58 -1.67 27.18
C SER A 16 -55.60 -2.82 27.26
N VAL A 17 -55.21 -3.95 27.89
CA VAL A 17 -55.95 -4.67 28.97
C VAL A 17 -56.34 -6.18 28.74
N LEU A 18 -55.95 -7.01 29.75
CA LEU A 18 -56.46 -8.31 30.30
C LEU A 18 -56.32 -9.62 29.46
N GLY A 19 -56.06 -10.82 30.01
CA GLY A 19 -55.99 -11.42 31.37
C GLY A 19 -56.39 -12.92 31.23
N ASP A 20 -55.48 -13.89 31.40
CA ASP A 20 -55.19 -14.76 32.57
C ASP A 20 -55.98 -16.11 32.68
N VAL A 21 -55.28 -17.14 33.18
CA VAL A 21 -55.71 -18.31 34.00
C VAL A 21 -55.55 -19.78 33.48
N ARG A 22 -54.81 -20.56 34.32
CA ARG A 22 -54.73 -22.05 34.59
C ARG A 22 -53.85 -22.92 33.66
N SER A 23 -53.02 -23.88 34.11
CA SER A 23 -52.81 -24.55 35.42
C SER A 23 -51.50 -25.38 35.44
N ARG A 24 -50.98 -25.65 36.65
CA ARG A 24 -49.73 -26.37 37.05
C ARG A 24 -49.97 -27.89 37.24
N PRO A 25 -48.97 -28.82 37.38
CA PRO A 25 -48.12 -28.88 38.60
C PRO A 25 -46.72 -29.57 38.57
N ARG A 26 -45.89 -29.19 39.60
CA ARG A 26 -44.86 -29.93 40.41
C ARG A 26 -43.67 -30.65 39.72
N SER A 27 -42.43 -30.72 40.24
CA SER A 27 -41.80 -30.40 41.54
C SER A 27 -40.25 -30.44 41.46
N ARG A 28 -39.60 -29.64 42.33
CA ARG A 28 -38.16 -29.39 42.67
C ARG A 28 -37.46 -30.57 43.42
N PRO A 29 -36.24 -30.45 44.05
CA PRO A 29 -34.93 -29.80 43.73
C PRO A 29 -33.68 -30.61 44.25
N ALA A 30 -32.43 -30.11 44.08
CA ALA A 30 -31.38 -30.04 45.13
C ALA A 30 -30.03 -29.42 44.63
N GLY A 31 -29.47 -28.45 45.37
CA GLY A 31 -28.04 -28.04 45.31
C GLY A 31 -27.30 -28.47 46.59
N PRO A 32 -26.29 -27.76 47.14
CA PRO A 32 -25.15 -27.01 46.59
C PRO A 32 -23.79 -27.43 47.26
N ARG A 33 -22.65 -26.82 46.87
CA ARG A 33 -21.33 -26.61 47.58
C ARG A 33 -20.24 -26.50 46.50
N GLY A 34 -19.21 -25.65 46.50
CA GLY A 34 -18.61 -24.69 47.42
C GLY A 34 -17.13 -24.59 47.04
N ARG A 35 -16.65 -23.37 46.71
CA ARG A 35 -15.26 -22.83 46.67
C ARG A 35 -14.04 -23.77 46.53
N ASN A 36 -13.16 -23.47 45.56
CA ASN A 36 -11.79 -23.01 45.84
C ASN A 36 -11.02 -22.59 44.57
N ASP A 37 -10.39 -21.43 44.64
CA ASP A 37 -9.30 -20.99 43.76
C ASP A 37 -8.07 -21.88 43.97
N THR A 38 -7.45 -22.36 42.88
CA THR A 38 -6.03 -22.15 42.51
C THR A 38 -5.53 -23.21 41.51
N ALA A 39 -4.99 -22.68 40.40
CA ALA A 39 -3.83 -23.14 39.65
C ALA A 39 -3.86 -24.46 38.83
N LEU A 40 -3.19 -24.33 37.67
CA LEU A 40 -2.46 -25.33 36.89
C LEU A 40 -3.22 -26.11 35.81
N GLN A 41 -3.10 -25.57 34.59
CA GLN A 41 -2.60 -26.27 33.40
C GLN A 41 -3.17 -27.65 33.10
N THR A 42 -4.03 -27.71 32.10
CA THR A 42 -3.86 -28.63 30.98
C THR A 42 -4.45 -27.98 29.72
N ASN A 43 -3.62 -27.24 28.98
CA ASN A 43 -3.85 -27.06 27.55
C ASN A 43 -3.71 -28.46 26.92
N LEU A 44 -4.84 -29.15 26.76
CA LEU A 44 -4.93 -30.26 25.84
C LEU A 44 -4.70 -29.68 24.44
N LEU A 45 -3.64 -30.16 23.80
CA LEU A 45 -3.24 -29.84 22.44
C LEU A 45 -4.45 -29.97 21.49
N GLU A 46 -5.10 -28.86 21.16
CA GLU A 46 -6.09 -28.81 20.11
C GLU A 46 -5.42 -29.14 18.77
N SER A 47 -6.02 -30.07 18.02
CA SER A 47 -5.49 -30.47 16.72
C SER A 47 -5.50 -29.28 15.75
N PRO A 48 -4.44 -29.04 14.97
CA PRO A 48 -4.29 -27.88 14.10
C PRO A 48 -5.24 -27.83 12.89
N CYS A 49 -6.10 -28.83 12.69
CA CYS A 49 -7.01 -28.93 11.55
C CYS A 49 -8.45 -28.64 11.99
N LYS A 50 -9.01 -27.50 11.58
CA LYS A 50 -10.44 -27.20 11.79
C LYS A 50 -11.27 -27.71 10.60
N GLU A 51 -12.03 -28.78 10.87
CA GLU A 51 -13.30 -29.21 10.28
C GLU A 51 -13.53 -28.97 8.77
N LYS A 52 -12.78 -29.64 7.88
CA LYS A 52 -13.24 -29.86 6.50
C LYS A 52 -13.07 -31.31 6.06
N PRO A 53 -14.17 -32.00 5.67
CA PRO A 53 -14.09 -33.35 5.13
C PRO A 53 -13.24 -33.42 3.86
N LEU A 54 -12.30 -34.38 3.80
CA LEU A 54 -11.39 -34.60 2.67
C LEU A 54 -11.25 -36.10 2.33
N ASP A 55 -11.21 -36.47 1.05
CA ASP A 55 -10.77 -37.80 0.63
C ASP A 55 -9.31 -37.73 0.16
N PHE A 56 -8.41 -38.37 0.91
CA PHE A 56 -6.97 -38.24 0.73
C PHE A 56 -6.33 -39.60 0.41
N VAL A 57 -5.61 -39.71 -0.70
CA VAL A 57 -4.91 -40.94 -1.10
C VAL A 57 -3.42 -40.68 -1.21
N LEU A 58 -2.62 -41.44 -0.47
CA LEU A 58 -1.17 -41.46 -0.57
C LEU A 58 -0.77 -42.51 -1.61
N VAL A 59 0.06 -42.12 -2.59
CA VAL A 59 0.53 -42.98 -3.69
C VAL A 59 2.06 -43.02 -3.62
N ILE A 60 2.60 -44.14 -3.16
CA ILE A 60 3.98 -44.24 -2.72
C ILE A 60 4.80 -45.14 -3.64
N ASP A 61 5.87 -44.59 -4.18
CA ASP A 61 6.86 -45.34 -4.95
C ASP A 61 7.60 -46.34 -4.05
N SER A 62 7.51 -47.62 -4.42
CA SER A 62 8.12 -48.77 -3.76
C SER A 62 9.04 -49.51 -4.74
N SER A 63 9.56 -48.80 -5.74
CA SER A 63 10.47 -49.33 -6.74
C SER A 63 11.85 -49.67 -6.17
N ARG A 64 12.66 -50.31 -7.01
CA ARG A 64 14.03 -50.74 -6.66
C ARG A 64 14.99 -49.57 -6.37
N SER A 65 14.74 -48.37 -6.92
CA SER A 65 15.57 -47.19 -6.65
C SER A 65 15.46 -46.73 -5.20
N VAL A 66 14.31 -46.96 -4.56
CA VAL A 66 14.09 -46.70 -3.14
C VAL A 66 14.78 -47.78 -2.33
N ARG A 67 15.86 -47.44 -1.63
CA ARG A 67 16.58 -48.40 -0.78
C ARG A 67 15.75 -48.75 0.47
N PRO A 68 15.88 -49.95 1.06
CA PRO A 68 15.10 -50.33 2.25
C PRO A 68 15.18 -49.33 3.42
N HIS A 69 16.35 -48.77 3.69
CA HIS A 69 16.51 -47.74 4.73
C HIS A 69 15.80 -46.42 4.39
N ASP A 70 15.75 -46.06 3.11
CA ASP A 70 15.01 -44.87 2.67
C ASP A 70 13.49 -45.11 2.65
N TYR A 71 13.07 -46.35 2.39
CA TYR A 71 11.67 -46.77 2.50
C TYR A 71 11.13 -46.63 3.93
N GLU A 72 11.95 -46.91 4.95
CA GLU A 72 11.57 -46.65 6.35
C GLU A 72 11.37 -45.14 6.64
N LYS A 73 12.11 -44.26 5.97
CA LYS A 73 11.87 -42.80 6.06
C LYS A 73 10.55 -42.42 5.41
N VAL A 74 10.16 -43.09 4.32
CA VAL A 74 8.85 -42.89 3.68
C VAL A 74 7.72 -43.33 4.61
N LYS A 75 7.83 -44.48 5.28
CA LYS A 75 6.86 -44.91 6.32
C LYS A 75 6.75 -43.89 7.46
N THR A 76 7.88 -43.34 7.89
CA THR A 76 7.92 -42.29 8.91
C THR A 76 7.22 -41.02 8.42
N PHE A 77 7.46 -40.61 7.17
CA PHE A 77 6.79 -39.46 6.56
C PHE A 77 5.27 -39.64 6.48
N ILE A 78 4.80 -40.80 6.03
CA ILE A 78 3.37 -41.14 6.02
C ILE A 78 2.78 -41.06 7.43
N THR A 79 3.46 -41.66 8.41
CA THR A 79 3.03 -41.63 9.81
C THR A 79 2.91 -40.21 10.34
N ASN A 80 3.87 -39.33 10.02
CA ASN A 80 3.83 -37.93 10.42
C ASN A 80 2.67 -37.17 9.79
N ILE A 81 2.30 -37.49 8.54
CA ILE A 81 1.11 -36.93 7.90
C ILE A 81 -0.17 -37.37 8.62
N LEU A 82 -0.31 -38.66 8.88
CA LEU A 82 -1.49 -39.21 9.55
C LEU A 82 -1.72 -38.61 10.95
N ARG A 83 -0.64 -38.26 11.66
CA ARG A 83 -0.71 -37.70 13.01
C ARG A 83 -1.44 -36.36 13.06
N PHE A 84 -1.20 -35.48 12.09
CA PHE A 84 -1.84 -34.15 12.10
C PHE A 84 -3.24 -34.15 11.48
N LEU A 85 -3.54 -35.02 10.51
CA LEU A 85 -4.87 -35.07 9.87
C LEU A 85 -6.00 -35.40 10.84
N ASP A 86 -7.19 -34.82 10.69
CA ASP A 86 -8.37 -35.28 11.43
C ASP A 86 -9.06 -36.43 10.68
N VAL A 87 -8.83 -37.66 11.14
CA VAL A 87 -9.26 -38.90 10.47
C VAL A 87 -10.57 -39.40 11.06
N GLY A 88 -11.57 -39.60 10.20
CA GLY A 88 -12.86 -40.15 10.60
C GLY A 88 -13.83 -40.30 9.43
N PRO A 89 -14.95 -41.01 9.63
CA PRO A 89 -15.90 -41.31 8.55
C PRO A 89 -16.58 -40.06 7.98
N ASN A 90 -16.73 -39.02 8.81
CA ASN A 90 -17.31 -37.72 8.46
C ASN A 90 -16.25 -36.60 8.35
N ALA A 91 -14.97 -36.92 8.55
CA ALA A 91 -13.84 -35.99 8.48
C ALA A 91 -12.96 -36.34 7.28
N THR A 92 -11.65 -36.54 7.49
CA THR A 92 -10.72 -37.02 6.45
C THR A 92 -10.79 -38.54 6.35
N ARG A 93 -11.02 -39.05 5.14
CA ARG A 93 -10.84 -40.47 4.80
C ARG A 93 -9.47 -40.61 4.12
N VAL A 94 -8.69 -41.60 4.53
CA VAL A 94 -7.33 -41.80 4.02
C VAL A 94 -7.20 -43.17 3.37
N GLY A 95 -6.70 -43.19 2.14
CA GLY A 95 -6.28 -44.40 1.42
C GLY A 95 -4.77 -44.39 1.22
N LEU A 96 -4.17 -45.56 1.09
CA LEU A 96 -2.75 -45.73 0.87
C LEU A 96 -2.48 -46.80 -0.18
N LEU A 97 -1.78 -46.39 -1.23
CA LEU A 97 -1.29 -47.24 -2.29
C LEU A 97 0.23 -47.22 -2.27
N GLN A 98 0.83 -48.38 -2.53
CA GLN A 98 2.21 -48.44 -2.95
C GLN A 98 2.30 -49.01 -4.36
N TYR A 99 3.29 -48.61 -5.13
CA TYR A 99 3.46 -49.09 -6.50
C TYR A 99 4.90 -49.40 -6.86
N GLY A 100 5.06 -50.35 -7.76
CA GLY A 100 6.31 -50.66 -8.43
C GLY A 100 6.01 -51.05 -9.88
N SER A 101 6.28 -52.30 -10.25
CA SER A 101 5.74 -52.90 -11.50
C SER A 101 4.23 -53.17 -11.43
N VAL A 102 3.68 -53.24 -10.22
CA VAL A 102 2.26 -53.42 -9.93
C VAL A 102 1.81 -52.40 -8.89
N VAL A 103 0.51 -52.12 -8.84
CA VAL A 103 -0.09 -51.28 -7.78
C VAL A 103 -0.64 -52.19 -6.70
N GLN A 104 -0.24 -51.96 -5.45
CA GLN A 104 -0.75 -52.65 -4.27
C GLN A 104 -1.54 -51.67 -3.41
N ASN A 105 -2.80 -52.03 -3.14
CA ASN A 105 -3.68 -51.30 -2.24
C ASN A 105 -3.43 -51.75 -0.80
N GLU A 106 -2.76 -50.93 0.01
CA GLU A 106 -2.52 -51.23 1.42
C GLU A 106 -3.80 -51.10 2.24
N PHE A 107 -4.55 -50.03 1.98
CA PHE A 107 -5.90 -49.84 2.49
C PHE A 107 -6.64 -48.75 1.72
N SER A 108 -7.95 -48.96 1.59
CA SER A 108 -8.88 -48.05 0.91
C SER A 108 -9.44 -46.98 1.85
N LEU A 109 -10.15 -45.99 1.28
CA LEU A 109 -10.80 -44.91 2.03
C LEU A 109 -11.87 -45.41 3.02
N LYS A 110 -12.43 -46.61 2.80
CA LYS A 110 -13.40 -47.28 3.69
C LYS A 110 -12.75 -48.19 4.74
N THR A 111 -11.48 -48.56 4.61
CA THR A 111 -10.88 -49.65 5.40
C THR A 111 -10.68 -49.27 6.87
N PHE A 112 -10.14 -48.08 7.14
CA PHE A 112 -9.82 -47.64 8.49
C PHE A 112 -10.43 -46.28 8.81
N HIS A 113 -10.84 -46.11 10.06
CA HIS A 113 -11.41 -44.85 10.57
C HIS A 113 -10.67 -44.33 11.81
N ARG A 114 -9.60 -44.99 12.23
CA ARG A 114 -8.78 -44.61 13.38
C ARG A 114 -7.31 -44.54 12.97
N LYS A 115 -6.62 -43.48 13.40
CA LYS A 115 -5.19 -43.27 13.13
C LYS A 115 -4.33 -44.46 13.55
N ALA A 116 -4.59 -45.02 14.74
CA ALA A 116 -3.80 -46.12 15.29
C ALA A 116 -3.79 -47.37 14.39
N ASP A 117 -4.89 -47.63 13.68
CA ASP A 117 -5.00 -48.77 12.77
C ASP A 117 -4.24 -48.50 11.46
N MET A 118 -4.37 -47.29 10.91
CA MET A 118 -3.59 -46.85 9.75
C MET A 118 -2.09 -46.87 10.02
N GLU A 119 -1.63 -46.37 11.18
CA GLU A 119 -0.22 -46.40 11.56
C GLU A 119 0.31 -47.84 11.68
N ARG A 120 -0.53 -48.78 12.15
CA ARG A 120 -0.16 -50.20 12.21
C ARG A 120 -0.02 -50.81 10.82
N ALA A 121 -0.94 -50.48 9.92
CA ALA A 121 -0.87 -50.90 8.52
C ALA A 121 0.40 -50.35 7.83
N VAL A 122 0.71 -49.07 8.03
CA VAL A 122 1.93 -48.44 7.49
C VAL A 122 3.20 -49.12 7.98
N ARG A 123 3.27 -49.46 9.28
CA ARG A 123 4.42 -50.22 9.83
C ARG A 123 4.57 -51.60 9.19
N ALA A 124 3.46 -52.24 8.84
CA ALA A 124 3.44 -53.57 8.24
C ALA A 124 3.73 -53.58 6.72
N MET A 125 3.79 -52.42 6.05
CA MET A 125 4.05 -52.34 4.61
C MET A 125 5.38 -53.01 4.25
N PHE A 126 5.34 -53.87 3.22
CA PHE A 126 6.51 -54.51 2.63
C PHE A 126 6.98 -53.75 1.39
N HIS A 127 8.30 -53.66 1.17
CA HIS A 127 8.91 -52.97 0.02
C HIS A 127 8.89 -53.87 -1.22
N LEU A 128 8.30 -53.40 -2.33
CA LEU A 128 8.14 -54.21 -3.55
C LEU A 128 9.44 -54.39 -4.35
N ALA A 129 10.32 -53.39 -4.32
CA ALA A 129 11.62 -53.37 -4.98
C ALA A 129 11.60 -53.75 -6.49
N SER A 130 10.52 -53.36 -7.19
CA SER A 130 10.28 -53.66 -8.61
C SER A 130 10.41 -52.42 -9.51
N GLY A 131 9.78 -52.39 -10.68
CA GLY A 131 9.83 -51.26 -11.63
C GLY A 131 9.12 -50.00 -11.12
N THR A 132 8.94 -49.00 -11.98
CA THR A 132 8.34 -47.70 -11.61
C THR A 132 7.22 -47.33 -12.59
N MET A 133 6.03 -47.91 -12.38
CA MET A 133 4.84 -47.69 -13.22
C MET A 133 3.93 -46.60 -12.62
N THR A 134 4.39 -45.34 -12.70
CA THR A 134 3.68 -44.19 -12.11
C THR A 134 2.37 -43.89 -12.83
N GLY A 135 2.31 -44.10 -14.14
CA GLY A 135 1.09 -43.94 -14.93
C GLY A 135 0.00 -44.94 -14.49
N LEU A 136 0.37 -46.22 -14.33
CA LEU A 136 -0.52 -47.25 -13.79
C LEU A 136 -1.02 -46.90 -12.38
N ALA A 137 -0.14 -46.37 -11.52
CA ALA A 137 -0.53 -45.93 -10.18
C ALA A 137 -1.56 -44.80 -10.21
N LEU A 138 -1.39 -43.81 -11.10
CA LEU A 138 -2.36 -42.72 -11.29
C LEU A 138 -3.69 -43.21 -11.87
N GLU A 139 -3.65 -44.14 -12.81
CA GLU A 139 -4.86 -44.74 -13.39
C GLU A 139 -5.65 -45.53 -12.34
N TYR A 140 -4.96 -46.33 -11.53
CA TYR A 140 -5.57 -47.03 -10.41
C TYR A 140 -6.13 -46.05 -9.37
N THR A 141 -5.41 -44.97 -9.08
CA THR A 141 -5.86 -43.93 -8.14
C THR A 141 -7.19 -43.31 -8.60
N MET A 142 -7.27 -42.95 -9.89
CA MET A 142 -8.46 -42.35 -10.49
C MET A 142 -9.65 -43.31 -10.57
N ASN A 143 -9.43 -44.53 -11.07
CA ASN A 143 -10.52 -45.46 -11.41
C ASN A 143 -10.95 -46.33 -10.22
N VAL A 144 -10.04 -46.60 -9.27
CA VAL A 144 -10.28 -47.54 -8.18
C VAL A 144 -10.24 -46.82 -6.83
N ALA A 145 -9.14 -46.16 -6.48
CA ALA A 145 -8.98 -45.61 -5.13
C ALA A 145 -9.98 -44.50 -4.80
N PHE A 146 -10.32 -43.66 -5.78
CA PHE A 146 -11.36 -42.63 -5.66
C PHE A 146 -12.76 -43.07 -6.12
N SER A 147 -12.99 -44.38 -6.26
CA SER A 147 -14.32 -44.93 -6.51
C SER A 147 -15.17 -44.94 -5.24
N GLU A 148 -16.49 -44.79 -5.39
CA GLU A 148 -17.42 -44.91 -4.26
C GLU A 148 -17.37 -46.32 -3.65
N ALA A 149 -17.11 -47.34 -4.47
CA ALA A 149 -16.90 -48.71 -4.03
C ALA A 149 -15.75 -48.82 -3.02
N GLU A 150 -14.69 -48.02 -3.17
CA GLU A 150 -13.52 -47.98 -2.28
C GLU A 150 -13.63 -46.94 -1.16
N GLY A 151 -14.80 -46.31 -1.00
CA GLY A 151 -15.10 -45.42 0.12
C GLY A 151 -14.93 -43.93 -0.17
N ALA A 152 -14.66 -43.55 -1.41
CA ALA A 152 -14.70 -42.14 -1.81
C ALA A 152 -16.12 -41.60 -1.70
N ARG A 153 -16.25 -40.34 -1.31
CA ARG A 153 -17.54 -39.66 -1.25
C ARG A 153 -18.00 -39.30 -2.67
N PRO A 154 -19.32 -39.37 -2.92
CA PRO A 154 -19.89 -38.99 -4.20
C PRO A 154 -19.51 -37.57 -4.60
N LEU A 155 -19.30 -37.35 -5.91
CA LEU A 155 -18.90 -36.05 -6.45
C LEU A 155 -19.88 -34.93 -6.12
N HIS A 156 -21.18 -35.22 -5.99
CA HIS A 156 -22.22 -34.25 -5.65
C HIS A 156 -22.09 -33.67 -4.23
N GLN A 157 -21.32 -34.31 -3.34
CA GLN A 157 -21.05 -33.79 -2.00
C GLN A 157 -19.95 -32.72 -2.01
N HIS A 158 -19.29 -32.50 -3.16
CA HIS A 158 -18.23 -31.49 -3.34
C HIS A 158 -17.08 -31.63 -2.34
N ILE A 159 -16.80 -32.86 -1.91
CA ILE A 159 -15.66 -33.18 -1.05
C ILE A 159 -14.39 -33.17 -1.90
N PRO A 160 -13.33 -32.45 -1.49
CA PRO A 160 -12.06 -32.47 -2.20
C PRO A 160 -11.47 -33.88 -2.26
N ARG A 161 -10.89 -34.23 -3.42
CA ARG A 161 -10.15 -35.48 -3.64
C ARG A 161 -8.69 -35.14 -3.87
N ILE A 162 -7.82 -35.56 -2.96
CA ILE A 162 -6.39 -35.22 -3.01
C ILE A 162 -5.54 -36.49 -3.11
N ALA A 163 -4.70 -36.55 -4.14
CA ALA A 163 -3.65 -37.55 -4.26
C ALA A 163 -2.29 -36.94 -3.91
N MET A 164 -1.52 -37.58 -3.04
CA MET A 164 -0.12 -37.24 -2.80
C MET A 164 0.77 -38.33 -3.40
N VAL A 165 1.43 -38.02 -4.50
CA VAL A 165 2.30 -38.93 -5.25
C VAL A 165 3.74 -38.68 -4.86
N VAL A 166 4.39 -39.67 -4.27
CA VAL A 166 5.82 -39.64 -3.94
C VAL A 166 6.56 -40.55 -4.92
N THR A 167 7.60 -40.04 -5.59
CA THR A 167 8.43 -40.81 -6.54
C THR A 167 9.89 -40.41 -6.47
N ASP A 168 10.80 -41.35 -6.72
CA ASP A 168 12.25 -41.11 -6.72
C ASP A 168 12.93 -41.33 -8.08
N GLY A 169 12.16 -41.71 -9.10
CA GLY A 169 12.67 -42.19 -10.37
C GLY A 169 11.93 -41.63 -11.59
N ARG A 170 12.43 -41.99 -12.78
CA ARG A 170 11.72 -41.73 -14.04
C ARG A 170 10.67 -42.82 -14.24
N PRO A 171 9.42 -42.47 -14.58
CA PRO A 171 8.41 -43.46 -14.89
C PRO A 171 8.81 -44.29 -16.10
N GLN A 172 8.42 -45.57 -16.07
CA GLN A 172 8.65 -46.53 -17.15
C GLN A 172 7.45 -46.64 -18.10
N ASP A 173 6.40 -45.88 -17.83
CA ASP A 173 5.13 -45.84 -18.54
C ASP A 173 4.69 -44.40 -18.87
N THR A 174 3.57 -44.26 -19.59
CA THR A 174 3.03 -42.96 -20.01
C THR A 174 2.30 -42.28 -18.86
N VAL A 175 2.87 -41.18 -18.36
CA VAL A 175 2.34 -40.46 -17.20
C VAL A 175 1.52 -39.22 -17.57
N VAL A 176 1.90 -38.52 -18.63
CA VAL A 176 1.36 -37.20 -18.98
C VAL A 176 -0.16 -37.24 -19.21
N GLU A 177 -0.62 -38.18 -20.05
CA GLU A 177 -2.03 -38.31 -20.40
C GLU A 177 -2.88 -38.77 -19.22
N VAL A 178 -2.37 -39.73 -18.44
CA VAL A 178 -3.07 -40.27 -17.27
C VAL A 178 -3.20 -39.21 -16.18
N ALA A 179 -2.13 -38.47 -15.89
CA ALA A 179 -2.16 -37.35 -14.95
C ALA A 179 -3.14 -36.26 -15.40
N ALA A 180 -3.19 -35.96 -16.70
CA ALA A 180 -4.17 -35.02 -17.24
C ALA A 180 -5.62 -35.51 -17.03
N ARG A 181 -5.92 -36.78 -17.29
CA ARG A 181 -7.24 -37.38 -17.03
C ARG A 181 -7.59 -37.33 -15.54
N ALA A 182 -6.65 -37.67 -14.65
CA ALA A 182 -6.86 -37.61 -13.21
C ALA A 182 -7.18 -36.18 -12.72
N ARG A 183 -6.46 -35.17 -13.22
CA ARG A 183 -6.76 -33.75 -12.92
C ARG A 183 -8.13 -33.32 -13.46
N GLN A 184 -8.48 -33.73 -14.68
CA GLN A 184 -9.79 -33.45 -15.28
C GLN A 184 -10.94 -34.10 -14.50
N ALA A 185 -10.69 -35.24 -13.85
CA ALA A 185 -11.63 -35.89 -12.95
C ALA A 185 -11.79 -35.18 -11.59
N GLY A 186 -11.17 -34.01 -11.40
CA GLY A 186 -11.27 -33.22 -10.17
C GLY A 186 -10.34 -33.70 -9.05
N ILE A 187 -9.36 -34.54 -9.36
CA ILE A 187 -8.35 -35.01 -8.40
C ILE A 187 -7.22 -33.99 -8.35
N GLN A 188 -6.96 -33.44 -7.17
CA GLN A 188 -5.84 -32.54 -6.93
C GLN A 188 -4.60 -33.36 -6.56
N ILE A 189 -3.54 -33.25 -7.36
CA ILE A 189 -2.35 -34.10 -7.26
C ILE A 189 -1.18 -33.27 -6.72
N PHE A 190 -0.66 -33.64 -5.55
CA PHE A 190 0.62 -33.17 -5.03
C PHE A 190 1.73 -34.14 -5.45
N ALA A 191 2.65 -33.69 -6.29
CA ALA A 191 3.76 -34.48 -6.80
C ALA A 191 5.05 -34.15 -6.03
N ILE A 192 5.60 -35.16 -5.36
CA ILE A 192 6.82 -35.06 -4.56
C ILE A 192 7.90 -35.92 -5.22
N GLY A 193 8.90 -35.26 -5.80
CA GLY A 193 10.09 -35.90 -6.34
C GLY A 193 11.20 -35.98 -5.30
N VAL A 194 11.81 -37.14 -5.13
CA VAL A 194 12.93 -37.35 -4.21
C VAL A 194 14.19 -37.70 -5.00
N GLY A 195 15.29 -36.98 -4.77
CA GLY A 195 16.55 -37.23 -5.46
C GLY A 195 16.57 -36.64 -6.87
N ARG A 196 17.00 -37.44 -7.85
CA ARG A 196 17.21 -36.98 -9.23
C ARG A 196 15.99 -37.26 -10.10
N VAL A 197 14.92 -36.53 -9.83
CA VAL A 197 13.68 -36.58 -10.62
C VAL A 197 13.67 -35.44 -11.64
N ASP A 198 13.20 -35.73 -12.86
CA ASP A 198 13.02 -34.70 -13.87
C ASP A 198 11.81 -33.81 -13.53
N MET A 199 12.06 -32.50 -13.43
CA MET A 199 11.03 -31.53 -13.07
C MET A 199 9.93 -31.41 -14.13
N SER A 200 10.22 -31.69 -15.40
CA SER A 200 9.18 -31.64 -16.44
C SER A 200 8.16 -32.76 -16.26
N THR A 201 8.65 -33.95 -15.92
CA THR A 201 7.83 -35.12 -15.59
C THR A 201 7.02 -34.88 -14.30
N LEU A 202 7.67 -34.33 -13.26
CA LEU A 202 6.99 -34.07 -11.98
C LEU A 202 5.90 -32.99 -12.11
N ARG A 203 6.13 -31.97 -12.94
CA ARG A 203 5.11 -30.98 -13.33
C ARG A 203 3.97 -31.62 -14.13
N ALA A 204 4.28 -32.56 -15.03
CA ALA A 204 3.25 -33.27 -15.77
C ALA A 204 2.33 -34.10 -14.86
N ILE A 205 2.78 -34.50 -13.67
CA ILE A 205 1.98 -35.20 -12.64
C ILE A 205 1.17 -34.22 -11.79
N GLY A 206 1.84 -33.21 -11.20
CA GLY A 206 1.22 -32.31 -10.24
C GLY A 206 0.10 -31.45 -10.81
N SER A 207 -0.85 -31.03 -9.96
CA SER A 207 -1.88 -30.06 -10.34
C SER A 207 -1.32 -28.66 -10.53
N GLU A 208 -2.02 -27.84 -11.31
CA GLU A 208 -1.74 -26.40 -11.37
C GLU A 208 -2.38 -25.68 -10.15
N PRO A 209 -1.74 -24.62 -9.63
CA PRO A 209 -0.47 -24.10 -10.08
C PRO A 209 0.74 -24.91 -9.55
N HIS A 210 1.72 -25.19 -10.41
CA HIS A 210 2.84 -26.09 -10.08
C HIS A 210 3.65 -25.69 -8.85
N PHE A 211 3.84 -24.39 -8.61
CA PHE A 211 4.60 -23.91 -7.44
C PHE A 211 3.92 -24.27 -6.09
N GLU A 212 2.65 -24.69 -6.10
CA GLU A 212 1.94 -25.16 -4.92
C GLU A 212 1.86 -26.68 -4.80
N HIS A 213 1.96 -27.40 -5.90
CA HIS A 213 1.65 -28.83 -5.94
C HIS A 213 2.85 -29.71 -6.29
N VAL A 214 3.97 -29.10 -6.69
CA VAL A 214 5.16 -29.81 -7.16
C VAL A 214 6.33 -29.49 -6.23
N TYR A 215 6.87 -30.52 -5.60
CA TYR A 215 7.95 -30.42 -4.62
C TYR A 215 9.10 -31.34 -4.99
N LEU A 216 10.32 -30.82 -4.96
CA LEU A 216 11.54 -31.60 -5.17
C LEU A 216 12.42 -31.53 -3.92
N VAL A 217 12.83 -32.68 -3.40
CA VAL A 217 13.76 -32.79 -2.27
C VAL A 217 15.00 -33.57 -2.68
N ALA A 218 16.16 -33.23 -2.13
CA ALA A 218 17.42 -33.83 -2.58
C ALA A 218 17.58 -35.31 -2.17
N ASN A 219 16.90 -35.73 -1.11
CA ASN A 219 16.94 -37.10 -0.58
C ASN A 219 15.75 -37.37 0.36
N PHE A 220 15.57 -38.64 0.72
CA PHE A 220 14.48 -39.10 1.60
C PHE A 220 14.57 -38.58 3.04
N SER A 221 15.71 -38.07 3.50
CA SER A 221 15.77 -37.41 4.82
C SER A 221 15.11 -36.03 4.77
N GLN A 222 15.22 -35.33 3.64
CA GLN A 222 14.61 -34.02 3.45
C GLN A 222 13.09 -34.08 3.20
N ILE A 223 12.52 -35.23 2.82
CA ILE A 223 11.06 -35.35 2.66
C ILE A 223 10.30 -34.98 3.96
N GLN A 224 10.94 -35.20 5.11
CA GLN A 224 10.37 -34.88 6.42
C GLN A 224 10.13 -33.37 6.60
N THR A 225 10.88 -32.50 5.93
CA THR A 225 10.67 -31.04 6.01
C THR A 225 9.36 -30.61 5.36
N LEU A 226 8.82 -31.42 4.45
CA LEU A 226 7.53 -31.14 3.80
C LEU A 226 6.34 -31.39 4.74
N THR A 227 6.54 -32.07 5.87
CA THR A 227 5.49 -32.36 6.85
C THR A 227 4.80 -31.06 7.30
N SER A 228 5.55 -30.01 7.62
CA SER A 228 5.00 -28.72 8.06
C SER A 228 4.31 -27.97 6.92
N VAL A 229 4.82 -28.10 5.68
CA VAL A 229 4.20 -27.52 4.48
C VAL A 229 2.82 -28.14 4.25
N PHE A 230 2.72 -29.48 4.29
CA PHE A 230 1.46 -30.18 4.11
C PHE A 230 0.52 -30.02 5.30
N GLN A 231 1.05 -29.91 6.52
CA GLN A 231 0.25 -29.54 7.69
C GLN A 231 -0.45 -28.19 7.46
N SER A 232 0.28 -27.16 7.01
CA SER A 232 -0.32 -25.86 6.70
C SER A 232 -1.36 -25.94 5.58
N LYS A 233 -1.07 -26.68 4.50
CA LYS A 233 -1.97 -26.77 3.33
C LYS A 233 -3.22 -27.61 3.54
N LEU A 234 -3.12 -28.70 4.31
CA LEU A 234 -4.22 -29.61 4.56
C LEU A 234 -5.05 -29.19 5.78
N CYS A 235 -4.50 -28.35 6.68
CA CYS A 235 -5.15 -27.97 7.94
C CYS A 235 -5.34 -26.46 8.17
N GLY A 236 -4.77 -25.59 7.33
CA GLY A 236 -4.86 -24.13 7.47
C GLY A 236 -6.25 -23.58 7.12
N GLY A 237 -7.03 -23.25 8.16
CA GLY A 237 -8.34 -22.58 8.04
C GLY A 237 -8.29 -21.07 7.73
N THR A 238 -7.18 -20.55 7.22
CA THR A 238 -7.10 -19.18 6.71
C THR A 238 -7.34 -19.17 5.21
N SER A 239 -8.10 -18.19 4.72
CA SER A 239 -8.25 -17.94 3.29
C SER A 239 -6.83 -17.84 2.69
N LEU A 240 -6.42 -18.84 1.88
CA LEU A 240 -5.10 -18.80 1.24
C LEU A 240 -4.91 -17.46 0.54
N CYS A 241 -5.97 -16.95 -0.14
CA CYS A 241 -6.06 -15.65 -0.84
C CYS A 241 -5.65 -14.40 -0.05
N SER A 242 -5.48 -14.49 1.28
CA SER A 242 -5.12 -13.37 2.16
C SER A 242 -3.70 -13.45 2.73
N VAL A 243 -2.98 -14.56 2.51
CA VAL A 243 -1.70 -14.84 3.21
C VAL A 243 -0.52 -15.00 2.24
N VAL A 244 -0.78 -15.31 0.96
CA VAL A 244 0.28 -15.53 -0.05
C VAL A 244 -0.04 -14.72 -1.31
N ASP A 245 0.97 -14.31 -2.10
CA ASP A 245 0.71 -13.74 -3.43
C ASP A 245 0.43 -14.85 -4.46
N HIS A 246 -0.83 -14.92 -4.90
CA HIS A 246 -1.37 -15.96 -5.76
C HIS A 246 -1.21 -15.69 -7.25
N ARG A 247 -0.90 -14.46 -7.64
CA ARG A 247 -0.81 -14.02 -9.05
C ARG A 247 -2.00 -14.45 -9.90
N CYS A 248 -3.22 -14.44 -9.34
CA CYS A 248 -4.44 -14.61 -10.13
C CYS A 248 -4.68 -13.33 -10.94
N GLU A 249 -4.94 -13.47 -12.24
CA GLU A 249 -5.20 -12.28 -13.08
C GLU A 249 -6.50 -11.57 -12.69
N HIS A 250 -7.53 -12.33 -12.31
CA HIS A 250 -8.85 -11.77 -11.97
C HIS A 250 -9.27 -11.97 -10.52
N ILE A 251 -9.76 -13.16 -10.15
CA ILE A 251 -10.35 -13.40 -8.84
C ILE A 251 -9.64 -14.59 -8.21
N CYS A 252 -9.12 -14.44 -6.99
CA CYS A 252 -8.64 -15.55 -6.18
C CYS A 252 -9.79 -16.06 -5.30
N VAL A 253 -10.08 -17.35 -5.33
CA VAL A 253 -11.04 -18.00 -4.45
C VAL A 253 -10.33 -19.03 -3.59
N SER A 254 -10.32 -18.80 -2.28
CA SER A 254 -9.76 -19.74 -1.31
C SER A 254 -10.58 -21.02 -1.30
N THR A 255 -9.93 -22.15 -1.54
CA THR A 255 -10.51 -23.48 -1.44
C THR A 255 -10.05 -24.13 -0.12
N PRO A 256 -10.66 -25.24 0.32
CA PRO A 256 -10.23 -25.94 1.54
C PRO A 256 -8.74 -26.29 1.63
N THR A 257 -8.05 -26.44 0.49
CA THR A 257 -6.70 -27.04 0.40
C THR A 257 -5.71 -26.25 -0.47
N SER A 258 -6.17 -25.22 -1.20
CA SER A 258 -5.38 -24.35 -2.08
C SER A 258 -6.21 -23.09 -2.40
N TYR A 259 -5.96 -22.42 -3.51
CA TYR A 259 -6.78 -21.38 -4.08
C TYR A 259 -7.01 -21.65 -5.57
N LEU A 260 -8.16 -21.24 -6.11
CA LEU A 260 -8.43 -21.29 -7.55
C LEU A 260 -8.58 -19.86 -8.07
N CYS A 261 -7.93 -19.57 -9.21
CA CYS A 261 -8.22 -18.36 -9.94
C CYS A 261 -9.51 -18.54 -10.74
N ARG A 262 -10.48 -17.64 -10.56
CA ARG A 262 -11.67 -17.52 -11.40
C ARG A 262 -11.57 -16.31 -12.28
N CYS A 263 -12.11 -16.46 -13.48
CA CYS A 263 -12.25 -15.36 -14.40
C CYS A 263 -13.58 -14.64 -14.21
N ARG A 264 -13.59 -13.35 -14.54
CA ARG A 264 -14.81 -12.54 -14.62
C ARG A 264 -15.69 -13.03 -15.78
N LYS A 265 -16.97 -12.61 -15.76
CA LYS A 265 -18.00 -13.10 -16.66
C LYS A 265 -17.64 -12.75 -18.11
N GLY A 266 -17.20 -13.76 -18.85
CA GLY A 266 -16.88 -13.62 -20.26
C GLY A 266 -15.55 -14.17 -20.73
N TYR A 267 -14.67 -14.39 -19.76
CA TYR A 267 -13.43 -15.10 -19.95
C TYR A 267 -13.56 -16.56 -19.48
N VAL A 268 -12.83 -17.44 -20.15
CA VAL A 268 -12.49 -18.78 -19.70
C VAL A 268 -11.07 -18.80 -19.15
N LEU A 269 -10.87 -19.54 -18.06
CA LEU A 269 -9.55 -19.72 -17.46
C LEU A 269 -8.62 -20.44 -18.45
N LYS A 270 -7.44 -19.88 -18.68
CA LYS A 270 -6.41 -20.49 -19.54
C LYS A 270 -5.86 -21.76 -18.89
N PRO A 271 -5.21 -22.64 -19.68
CA PRO A 271 -4.62 -23.87 -19.16
C PRO A 271 -3.58 -23.67 -18.04
N ASP A 272 -3.02 -22.46 -17.91
CA ASP A 272 -2.10 -22.10 -16.82
C ASP A 272 -2.78 -21.95 -15.44
N GLY A 273 -4.11 -22.03 -15.39
CA GLY A 273 -4.90 -21.96 -14.16
C GLY A 273 -4.87 -20.60 -13.45
N LYS A 274 -4.28 -19.58 -14.07
CA LYS A 274 -4.05 -18.25 -13.45
C LYS A 274 -4.52 -17.09 -14.30
N THR A 275 -4.34 -17.20 -15.61
CA THR A 275 -4.71 -16.16 -16.56
C THR A 275 -6.01 -16.53 -17.26
N CYS A 276 -6.68 -15.52 -17.81
CA CYS A 276 -8.00 -15.61 -18.39
C CYS A 276 -7.90 -15.32 -19.90
N ARG A 277 -8.69 -16.03 -20.71
CA ARG A 277 -8.84 -15.80 -22.17
C ARG A 277 -10.31 -15.62 -22.50
N GLY A 278 -10.65 -14.66 -23.35
CA GLY A 278 -12.05 -14.48 -23.77
C GLY A 278 -12.66 -15.68 -24.50
N ILE A 279 -13.96 -15.88 -24.30
CA ILE A 279 -14.76 -16.83 -25.08
C ILE A 279 -15.09 -16.20 -26.45
N ASP A 280 -14.90 -16.95 -27.53
CA ASP A 280 -15.33 -16.55 -28.88
C ASP A 280 -16.84 -16.83 -29.07
N GLN A 281 -17.66 -15.83 -28.74
CA GLN A 281 -19.12 -15.90 -28.86
C GLN A 281 -19.66 -15.66 -30.29
N CYS A 282 -18.86 -15.13 -31.22
CA CYS A 282 -19.26 -14.92 -32.62
C CYS A 282 -19.25 -16.22 -33.44
N ALA A 283 -18.39 -17.18 -33.11
CA ALA A 283 -18.37 -18.49 -33.78
C ALA A 283 -19.63 -19.34 -33.52
N LEU A 284 -20.41 -19.04 -32.47
CA LEU A 284 -21.62 -19.77 -32.09
C LEU A 284 -22.86 -19.41 -32.94
N GLY A 285 -22.79 -18.34 -33.75
CA GLY A 285 -23.84 -17.96 -34.71
C GLY A 285 -25.16 -17.43 -34.12
N THR A 286 -25.31 -17.39 -32.79
CA THR A 286 -26.54 -16.96 -32.09
C THR A 286 -26.54 -15.48 -31.66
N HIS A 287 -25.58 -14.69 -32.14
CA HIS A 287 -25.25 -13.36 -31.64
C HIS A 287 -26.22 -12.23 -32.06
N GLY A 288 -26.96 -12.37 -33.17
CA GLY A 288 -28.02 -11.42 -33.57
C GLY A 288 -27.55 -10.01 -33.92
N CYS A 289 -26.36 -9.85 -34.51
CA CYS A 289 -25.83 -8.56 -34.95
C CYS A 289 -26.38 -8.19 -36.35
N GLU A 290 -26.79 -6.94 -36.54
CA GLU A 290 -27.27 -6.46 -37.86
C GLU A 290 -26.15 -6.43 -38.91
N HIS A 291 -24.93 -6.05 -38.51
CA HIS A 291 -23.77 -5.98 -39.40
C HIS A 291 -22.72 -7.06 -39.07
N GLN A 292 -21.66 -6.71 -38.34
CA GLN A 292 -20.53 -7.59 -38.06
C GLN A 292 -20.54 -8.02 -36.59
N CYS A 293 -20.12 -9.23 -36.27
CA CYS A 293 -19.85 -9.67 -34.90
C CYS A 293 -18.34 -9.72 -34.64
N VAL A 294 -17.88 -9.22 -33.50
CA VAL A 294 -16.49 -9.31 -33.06
C VAL A 294 -16.42 -9.79 -31.61
N ASN A 295 -15.60 -10.79 -31.34
CA ASN A 295 -15.38 -11.27 -29.99
C ASN A 295 -14.60 -10.26 -29.16
N THR A 296 -15.04 -10.09 -27.93
CA THR A 296 -14.33 -9.32 -26.91
C THR A 296 -13.80 -10.26 -25.85
N GLU A 297 -12.96 -9.74 -24.97
CA GLU A 297 -12.37 -10.56 -23.92
C GLU A 297 -13.41 -11.12 -22.93
N ASP A 298 -14.61 -10.54 -22.87
CA ASP A 298 -15.73 -10.97 -22.02
C ASP A 298 -16.99 -11.45 -22.77
N SER A 299 -17.12 -11.22 -24.08
CA SER A 299 -18.37 -11.52 -24.79
C SER A 299 -18.19 -11.42 -26.30
N PHE A 300 -19.21 -10.97 -27.02
CA PHE A 300 -19.09 -10.40 -28.34
C PHE A 300 -19.68 -8.99 -28.33
N VAL A 301 -19.26 -8.19 -29.29
CA VAL A 301 -19.88 -6.92 -29.61
C VAL A 301 -20.20 -6.88 -31.09
N CYS A 302 -21.37 -6.33 -31.42
CA CYS A 302 -21.72 -6.06 -32.80
C CYS A 302 -20.98 -4.81 -33.29
N ARG A 303 -20.39 -4.86 -34.48
CA ARG A 303 -19.77 -3.72 -35.15
C ARG A 303 -20.54 -3.35 -36.40
N CYS A 304 -20.65 -2.05 -36.63
CA CYS A 304 -21.31 -1.50 -37.80
C CYS A 304 -20.30 -1.24 -38.93
N ARG A 305 -20.78 -1.26 -40.17
CA ARG A 305 -19.98 -0.90 -41.35
C ARG A 305 -19.61 0.58 -41.33
N LYS A 306 -18.59 0.96 -42.12
CA LYS A 306 -18.05 2.33 -42.19
C LYS A 306 -19.18 3.34 -42.44
N GLY A 307 -19.27 4.36 -41.58
CA GLY A 307 -20.34 5.37 -41.63
C GLY A 307 -21.58 5.04 -40.78
N TYR A 308 -21.57 3.99 -39.94
CA TYR A 308 -22.67 3.62 -39.03
C TYR A 308 -22.17 3.35 -37.59
N LYS A 309 -22.92 3.82 -36.56
CA LYS A 309 -22.68 3.60 -35.13
C LYS A 309 -23.70 2.61 -34.57
N LEU A 310 -23.27 1.79 -33.63
CA LEU A 310 -24.14 0.82 -32.97
C LEU A 310 -25.13 1.55 -32.05
N ASN A 311 -26.39 1.16 -32.09
CA ASN A 311 -27.46 1.69 -31.26
C ASN A 311 -27.35 1.17 -29.81
N PRO A 312 -28.08 1.79 -28.86
CA PRO A 312 -28.06 1.39 -27.45
C PRO A 312 -28.54 -0.04 -27.20
N ASP A 313 -29.25 -0.65 -28.15
CA ASP A 313 -29.66 -2.05 -28.11
C ASP A 313 -28.49 -3.04 -28.29
N GLY A 314 -27.30 -2.54 -28.64
CA GLY A 314 -26.08 -3.31 -28.82
C GLY A 314 -26.07 -4.21 -30.06
N LYS A 315 -27.06 -4.07 -30.96
CA LYS A 315 -27.27 -4.99 -32.08
C LYS A 315 -27.54 -4.30 -33.41
N THR A 316 -28.25 -3.17 -33.43
CA THR A 316 -28.61 -2.44 -34.65
C THR A 316 -27.71 -1.23 -34.90
N CYS A 317 -27.66 -0.73 -36.14
CA CYS A 317 -26.71 0.29 -36.58
C CYS A 317 -27.40 1.54 -37.14
N LYS A 318 -27.06 2.73 -36.65
CA LYS A 318 -27.53 4.04 -37.12
C LYS A 318 -26.43 4.80 -37.88
N LYS A 319 -26.76 5.50 -38.97
CA LYS A 319 -25.79 6.30 -39.75
C LYS A 319 -25.06 7.31 -38.84
N ILE A 320 -23.74 7.40 -39.01
CA ILE A 320 -22.88 8.25 -38.21
C ILE A 320 -22.92 9.68 -38.72
N ASP A 321 -23.22 10.56 -37.79
CA ASP A 321 -22.92 11.98 -37.87
C ASP A 321 -21.38 12.18 -37.77
N GLN A 322 -20.76 12.63 -38.87
CA GLN A 322 -19.30 12.71 -39.00
C GLN A 322 -18.69 13.84 -38.16
N CYS A 323 -19.45 14.88 -37.84
CA CYS A 323 -19.02 15.91 -36.89
C CYS A 323 -19.16 15.44 -35.44
N ALA A 324 -20.16 14.62 -35.12
CA ALA A 324 -20.31 13.97 -33.82
C ALA A 324 -19.27 12.86 -33.59
N LEU A 325 -18.58 12.38 -34.64
CA LEU A 325 -17.44 11.48 -34.50
C LEU A 325 -16.17 12.16 -33.97
N GLY A 326 -16.02 13.47 -34.19
CA GLY A 326 -14.79 14.18 -33.85
C GLY A 326 -13.57 13.83 -34.73
N THR A 327 -13.66 12.89 -35.67
CA THR A 327 -12.52 12.47 -36.54
C THR A 327 -12.34 13.33 -37.79
N HIS A 328 -13.17 14.35 -37.93
CA HIS A 328 -13.20 15.25 -39.08
C HIS A 328 -11.88 16.03 -39.28
N GLY A 329 -11.05 16.18 -38.24
CA GLY A 329 -9.77 16.87 -38.35
C GLY A 329 -9.90 18.36 -38.65
N CYS A 330 -11.08 18.92 -38.38
CA CYS A 330 -11.27 20.37 -38.33
C CYS A 330 -10.60 20.86 -37.06
N GLU A 331 -9.73 21.85 -37.17
CA GLU A 331 -9.07 22.43 -36.01
C GLU A 331 -10.07 23.11 -35.06
N HIS A 332 -11.16 23.64 -35.61
CA HIS A 332 -12.17 24.35 -34.83
C HIS A 332 -13.56 23.72 -34.89
N GLU A 333 -14.40 24.14 -35.83
CA GLU A 333 -15.80 23.75 -35.91
C GLU A 333 -16.02 22.86 -37.13
N CYS A 334 -16.85 21.82 -36.99
CA CYS A 334 -17.23 20.90 -38.06
C CYS A 334 -18.72 21.00 -38.32
N VAL A 335 -19.09 21.04 -39.59
CA VAL A 335 -20.48 21.04 -40.04
C VAL A 335 -20.72 19.86 -40.99
N ASN A 336 -21.69 18.98 -40.66
CA ASN A 336 -22.00 17.82 -41.50
C ASN A 336 -22.66 18.24 -42.82
N THR A 337 -22.40 17.46 -43.86
CA THR A 337 -23.05 17.52 -45.17
C THR A 337 -23.66 16.15 -45.48
N GLU A 338 -24.44 16.00 -46.57
CA GLU A 338 -25.14 14.73 -46.88
C GLU A 338 -24.21 13.51 -46.94
N ASP A 339 -23.00 13.71 -47.45
CA ASP A 339 -22.01 12.65 -47.68
C ASP A 339 -20.72 12.80 -46.84
N SER A 340 -20.42 13.98 -46.28
CA SER A 340 -19.18 14.24 -45.54
C SER A 340 -19.30 15.38 -44.51
N PHE A 341 -18.27 16.21 -44.33
CA PHE A 341 -18.27 17.40 -43.46
C PHE A 341 -17.36 18.51 -44.01
N VAL A 342 -17.52 19.74 -43.50
CA VAL A 342 -16.65 20.89 -43.77
C VAL A 342 -16.23 21.59 -42.48
N CYS A 343 -15.06 22.24 -42.48
CA CYS A 343 -14.47 22.90 -41.32
C CYS A 343 -14.67 24.43 -41.34
N ARG A 344 -14.92 25.04 -40.17
CA ARG A 344 -14.96 26.49 -39.96
C ARG A 344 -14.06 26.89 -38.79
N CYS A 345 -13.46 28.07 -38.87
CA CYS A 345 -12.65 28.63 -37.79
C CYS A 345 -13.48 29.51 -36.84
N ARG A 346 -13.16 29.45 -35.54
CA ARG A 346 -13.72 30.35 -34.53
C ARG A 346 -13.23 31.79 -34.75
N LYS A 347 -13.86 32.77 -34.08
CA LYS A 347 -13.40 34.18 -34.14
C LYS A 347 -11.94 34.27 -33.70
N GLY A 348 -11.17 35.19 -34.27
CA GLY A 348 -9.72 35.28 -34.00
C GLY A 348 -8.85 34.32 -34.84
N TYR A 349 -9.43 33.59 -35.79
CA TYR A 349 -8.69 32.67 -36.67
C TYR A 349 -9.14 32.74 -38.13
N THR A 350 -8.25 32.30 -39.01
CA THR A 350 -8.52 32.18 -40.46
C THR A 350 -8.27 30.76 -40.94
N LEU A 351 -9.17 30.22 -41.77
CA LEU A 351 -9.05 28.86 -42.30
C LEU A 351 -7.93 28.82 -43.33
N ASN A 352 -6.97 27.94 -43.13
CA ASN A 352 -5.86 27.74 -44.02
C ASN A 352 -6.32 27.09 -45.34
N PRO A 353 -5.49 27.17 -46.40
CA PRO A 353 -5.83 26.59 -47.71
C PRO A 353 -6.04 25.07 -47.71
N ASP A 354 -5.61 24.37 -46.66
CA ASP A 354 -5.84 22.94 -46.47
C ASP A 354 -7.31 22.59 -46.11
N GLY A 355 -8.14 23.62 -45.89
CA GLY A 355 -9.56 23.49 -45.58
C GLY A 355 -9.85 22.87 -44.22
N LYS A 356 -8.84 22.72 -43.34
CA LYS A 356 -8.95 22.00 -42.07
C LYS A 356 -8.32 22.73 -40.89
N THR A 357 -7.15 23.35 -41.08
CA THR A 357 -6.43 24.04 -40.02
C THR A 357 -6.74 25.53 -40.01
N CYS A 358 -6.60 26.13 -38.84
CA CYS A 358 -6.94 27.51 -38.56
C CYS A 358 -5.67 28.22 -38.09
N LYS A 359 -5.21 29.22 -38.83
CA LYS A 359 -4.10 30.04 -38.36
C LYS A 359 -4.59 31.09 -37.37
N SER A 360 -3.98 31.12 -36.19
CA SER A 360 -4.25 32.12 -35.16
C SER A 360 -3.91 33.51 -35.66
N ILE A 361 -4.82 34.44 -35.42
CA ILE A 361 -4.52 35.86 -35.55
C ILE A 361 -3.68 36.22 -34.33
N ASP A 362 -2.50 36.79 -34.55
CA ASP A 362 -1.62 37.19 -33.45
C ASP A 362 -2.15 38.46 -32.78
N VAL A 363 -3.04 38.27 -31.81
CA VAL A 363 -3.74 39.35 -31.10
C VAL A 363 -2.74 40.31 -30.44
N CYS A 364 -1.67 39.81 -29.80
CA CYS A 364 -0.62 40.62 -29.19
C CYS A 364 0.04 41.61 -30.17
N SER A 365 0.10 41.29 -31.46
CA SER A 365 0.64 42.19 -32.50
C SER A 365 -0.38 43.17 -33.07
N THR A 366 -1.67 42.96 -32.80
CA THR A 366 -2.78 43.77 -33.33
C THR A 366 -3.37 44.76 -32.33
N VAL A 367 -3.13 44.58 -31.02
CA VAL A 367 -3.66 45.43 -29.94
C VAL A 367 -2.62 45.71 -28.85
N SER A 368 -2.72 46.88 -28.20
CA SER A 368 -1.87 47.24 -27.05
C SER A 368 -2.32 46.47 -25.79
N HIS A 369 -1.57 45.44 -25.42
CA HIS A 369 -1.99 44.39 -24.47
C HIS A 369 -1.60 44.67 -22.99
N GLY A 370 -0.56 45.46 -22.72
CA GLY A 370 -0.18 45.88 -21.36
C GLY A 370 0.26 44.75 -20.42
N CYS A 371 0.88 43.69 -20.95
CA CYS A 371 1.50 42.63 -20.13
C CYS A 371 2.84 43.09 -19.60
N GLU A 372 3.15 42.80 -18.33
CA GLU A 372 4.44 43.17 -17.72
C GLU A 372 5.61 42.34 -18.29
N HIS A 373 5.40 41.04 -18.45
CA HIS A 373 6.40 40.11 -19.01
C HIS A 373 6.04 39.65 -20.42
N VAL A 374 5.55 38.42 -20.58
CA VAL A 374 5.33 37.80 -21.88
C VAL A 374 3.84 37.89 -22.23
N CYS A 375 3.50 38.38 -23.42
CA CYS A 375 2.15 38.27 -23.99
C CYS A 375 2.07 37.00 -24.82
N LEU A 376 1.04 36.20 -24.57
CA LEU A 376 0.71 35.04 -25.38
C LEU A 376 -0.66 35.26 -26.02
N SER A 377 -0.68 35.28 -27.35
CA SER A 377 -1.93 35.33 -28.11
C SER A 377 -2.71 34.05 -27.88
N THR A 378 -3.97 34.20 -27.50
CA THR A 378 -4.91 33.10 -27.32
C THR A 378 -5.96 33.15 -28.42
N PRO A 379 -6.72 32.05 -28.60
CA PRO A 379 -7.75 31.96 -29.62
C PRO A 379 -8.65 33.18 -29.83
N ASP A 380 -9.14 33.74 -28.73
CA ASP A 380 -10.13 34.81 -28.75
C ASP A 380 -9.60 36.10 -28.09
N SER A 381 -8.35 36.14 -27.62
CA SER A 381 -7.78 37.24 -26.82
C SER A 381 -6.24 37.12 -26.68
N TYR A 382 -5.68 37.56 -25.56
CA TYR A 382 -4.31 37.32 -25.12
C TYR A 382 -4.26 37.05 -23.62
N ILE A 383 -3.22 36.37 -23.15
CA ILE A 383 -2.91 36.20 -21.72
C ILE A 383 -1.48 36.64 -21.45
N CYS A 384 -1.22 37.10 -20.23
CA CYS A 384 0.13 37.43 -19.81
C CYS A 384 0.76 36.23 -19.08
N GLN A 385 2.02 35.92 -19.37
CA GLN A 385 2.82 34.87 -18.73
C GLN A 385 4.06 35.46 -18.06
N CYS A 386 4.38 34.93 -16.88
CA CYS A 386 5.55 35.32 -16.12
C CYS A 386 6.74 34.39 -16.39
N ARG A 387 7.96 34.94 -16.34
CA ARG A 387 9.21 34.18 -16.50
C ARG A 387 9.49 33.30 -15.28
N GLU A 388 10.44 32.38 -15.40
CA GLU A 388 10.78 31.39 -14.37
C GLU A 388 11.00 32.03 -12.98
N GLY A 389 10.38 31.43 -11.97
CA GLY A 389 10.34 31.98 -10.62
C GLY A 389 9.20 32.96 -10.34
N TYR A 390 8.30 33.26 -11.28
CA TYR A 390 7.18 34.21 -11.09
C TYR A 390 5.79 33.60 -11.39
N THR A 391 4.78 33.97 -10.61
CA THR A 391 3.35 33.74 -10.76
C THR A 391 2.57 35.00 -11.16
N LEU A 392 1.54 34.83 -11.98
CA LEU A 392 0.67 35.92 -12.45
C LEU A 392 -0.15 36.51 -11.29
N ALA A 393 -0.24 37.83 -11.21
CA ALA A 393 -1.02 38.57 -10.20
C ALA A 393 -2.52 38.54 -10.51
N GLU A 394 -3.36 38.96 -9.54
CA GLU A 394 -4.82 38.94 -9.68
C GLU A 394 -5.35 39.84 -10.81
N ASP A 395 -4.61 40.87 -11.21
CA ASP A 395 -4.96 41.74 -12.34
C ASP A 395 -4.81 41.05 -13.71
N GLY A 396 -4.24 39.84 -13.74
CA GLY A 396 -4.01 39.05 -14.95
C GLY A 396 -2.96 39.63 -15.90
N LYS A 397 -2.22 40.67 -15.48
CA LYS A 397 -1.24 41.39 -16.33
C LYS A 397 0.14 41.52 -15.71
N SER A 398 0.19 41.66 -14.39
CA SER A 398 1.42 41.84 -13.62
C SER A 398 1.96 40.50 -13.11
N CYS A 399 3.27 40.43 -12.87
CA CYS A 399 3.97 39.20 -12.50
C CYS A 399 4.64 39.31 -11.13
N LYS A 400 4.21 38.46 -10.19
CA LYS A 400 4.74 38.35 -8.82
C LYS A 400 5.70 37.16 -8.73
N LYS A 401 6.82 37.21 -8.02
CA LYS A 401 7.70 36.02 -7.85
C LYS A 401 6.92 34.90 -7.07
N LEU A 402 7.15 33.60 -7.29
CA LEU A 402 6.68 32.56 -6.34
C LEU A 402 7.65 32.57 -5.16
N GLU A 403 7.08 32.96 -4.05
CA GLU A 403 7.79 33.42 -2.90
C GLU A 403 7.67 32.32 -1.85
N CYS A 404 8.73 31.55 -1.61
CA CYS A 404 9.05 31.16 -0.21
C CYS A 404 9.54 32.45 0.51
N ARG A 405 8.84 33.59 0.30
CA ARG A 405 9.19 34.96 0.68
C ARG A 405 8.19 35.54 1.68
N ASP A 406 7.22 34.74 2.15
CA ASP A 406 6.55 34.97 3.43
C ASP A 406 7.56 34.65 4.56
N GLY A 407 8.56 35.53 4.71
CA GLY A 407 9.53 35.51 5.80
C GLY A 407 10.91 34.96 5.45
N ALA A 408 11.90 35.49 6.16
CA ALA A 408 13.24 34.90 6.25
C ALA A 408 13.14 33.47 6.85
N LEU A 409 13.92 32.53 6.32
CA LEU A 409 14.02 31.14 6.81
C LEU A 409 15.49 30.76 7.05
N ASP A 410 15.79 30.21 8.21
CA ASP A 410 17.08 29.57 8.48
C ASP A 410 16.87 28.05 8.55
N LEU A 411 17.48 27.32 7.61
CA LEU A 411 17.34 25.88 7.45
C LEU A 411 18.68 25.19 7.72
N VAL A 412 18.72 24.23 8.64
CA VAL A 412 19.91 23.42 8.92
C VAL A 412 19.65 21.95 8.63
N PHE A 413 20.50 21.32 7.83
CA PHE A 413 20.48 19.88 7.61
C PHE A 413 21.40 19.18 8.62
N VAL A 414 20.90 18.11 9.24
CA VAL A 414 21.63 17.25 10.19
C VAL A 414 21.69 15.85 9.59
N ILE A 415 22.81 15.50 8.96
CA ILE A 415 22.92 14.33 8.10
C ILE A 415 23.77 13.22 8.71
N ASP A 416 23.20 12.02 8.85
CA ASP A 416 23.94 10.83 9.25
C ASP A 416 24.98 10.42 8.19
N GLY A 417 26.23 10.31 8.60
CA GLY A 417 27.36 9.81 7.84
C GLY A 417 27.92 8.50 8.38
N SER A 418 27.13 7.75 9.15
CA SER A 418 27.51 6.51 9.82
C SER A 418 27.79 5.34 8.87
N LYS A 419 28.42 4.30 9.42
CA LYS A 419 28.78 3.05 8.73
C LYS A 419 27.55 2.31 8.20
N SER A 420 26.42 2.35 8.90
CA SER A 420 25.19 1.66 8.50
C SER A 420 24.65 2.17 7.17
N LEU A 421 24.76 3.48 6.93
CA LEU A 421 24.30 4.11 5.70
C LEU A 421 25.09 3.60 4.47
N GLY A 422 26.41 3.51 4.58
CA GLY A 422 27.30 3.17 3.47
C GLY A 422 27.48 4.29 2.43
N PRO A 423 28.56 4.23 1.63
CA PRO A 423 28.93 5.30 0.69
C PRO A 423 27.98 5.46 -0.49
N ALA A 424 27.31 4.38 -0.93
CA ALA A 424 26.36 4.42 -2.04
C ALA A 424 25.09 5.18 -1.65
N ASN A 425 24.47 4.82 -0.52
CA ASN A 425 23.27 5.50 -0.02
C ASN A 425 23.58 6.95 0.38
N PHE A 426 24.80 7.24 0.85
CA PHE A 426 25.23 8.61 1.11
C PHE A 426 25.18 9.52 -0.14
N GLN A 427 25.37 8.97 -1.35
CA GLN A 427 25.15 9.77 -2.57
C GLN A 427 23.68 10.11 -2.77
N VAL A 428 22.77 9.19 -2.45
CA VAL A 428 21.31 9.44 -2.51
C VAL A 428 20.93 10.55 -1.52
N VAL A 429 21.49 10.54 -0.32
CA VAL A 429 21.28 11.60 0.69
C VAL A 429 21.77 12.96 0.20
N LYS A 430 22.92 13.02 -0.51
CA LYS A 430 23.38 14.27 -1.14
C LYS A 430 22.40 14.79 -2.19
N GLN A 431 21.85 13.89 -3.03
CA GLN A 431 20.83 14.26 -4.02
C GLN A 431 19.53 14.74 -3.36
N PHE A 432 19.15 14.15 -2.23
CA PHE A 432 18.01 14.62 -1.43
C PHE A 432 18.20 16.06 -0.96
N VAL A 433 19.35 16.39 -0.36
CA VAL A 433 19.63 17.77 0.09
C VAL A 433 19.60 18.75 -1.09
N ILE A 434 20.23 18.39 -2.22
CA ILE A 434 20.21 19.21 -3.45
C ILE A 434 18.78 19.46 -3.92
N GLY A 435 17.95 18.43 -3.97
CA GLY A 435 16.56 18.53 -4.42
C GLY A 435 15.69 19.42 -3.53
N ILE A 436 15.97 19.51 -2.23
CA ILE A 436 15.31 20.48 -1.34
C ILE A 436 15.83 21.90 -1.61
N VAL A 437 17.13 22.09 -1.76
CA VAL A 437 17.75 23.40 -2.02
C VAL A 437 17.25 24.03 -3.32
N ASP A 438 16.99 23.23 -4.36
CA ASP A 438 16.44 23.73 -5.63
C ASP A 438 15.05 24.38 -5.50
N ALA A 439 14.31 24.07 -4.44
CA ALA A 439 12.99 24.66 -4.17
C ALA A 439 13.02 25.93 -3.30
N LEU A 440 14.20 26.36 -2.83
CA LEU A 440 14.36 27.44 -1.86
C LEU A 440 14.94 28.71 -2.51
N ASP A 441 14.50 29.88 -2.05
CA ASP A 441 15.08 31.19 -2.44
C ASP A 441 16.32 31.48 -1.58
N VAL A 442 17.38 30.68 -1.77
CA VAL A 442 18.63 30.80 -1.01
C VAL A 442 19.29 32.14 -1.31
N SER A 443 19.28 33.03 -0.31
CA SER A 443 19.84 34.37 -0.39
C SER A 443 20.04 34.96 1.00
N ALA A 444 20.85 36.02 1.10
CA ALA A 444 21.11 36.69 2.38
C ALA A 444 19.83 37.21 3.09
N ARG A 445 18.78 37.52 2.32
CA ARG A 445 17.48 38.03 2.80
C ARG A 445 16.36 36.97 2.79
N GLY A 446 16.45 35.95 1.94
CA GLY A 446 15.50 34.84 1.83
C GLY A 446 15.88 33.70 2.77
N THR A 447 16.22 32.55 2.21
CA THR A 447 16.63 31.36 2.97
C THR A 447 18.15 31.30 3.19
N ARG A 448 18.58 31.03 4.42
CA ARG A 448 19.96 30.66 4.74
C ARG A 448 20.03 29.17 5.01
N VAL A 449 21.05 28.50 4.49
CA VAL A 449 21.18 27.03 4.58
C VAL A 449 22.50 26.67 5.24
N GLY A 450 22.42 25.90 6.32
CA GLY A 450 23.56 25.28 7.00
C GLY A 450 23.49 23.76 6.88
N LEU A 451 24.63 23.09 6.99
CA LEU A 451 24.68 21.64 6.96
C LEU A 451 25.74 21.11 7.92
N LEU A 452 25.33 20.17 8.76
CA LEU A 452 26.21 19.39 9.60
C LEU A 452 26.09 17.90 9.25
N GLN A 453 27.23 17.23 9.20
CA GLN A 453 27.33 15.79 9.03
C GLN A 453 27.82 15.18 10.35
N TYR A 454 27.27 14.03 10.73
CA TYR A 454 27.69 13.36 11.97
C TYR A 454 28.00 11.88 11.77
N SER A 455 28.83 11.36 12.67
CA SER A 455 29.05 9.92 12.86
C SER A 455 29.42 9.69 14.34
N THR A 456 30.63 9.21 14.65
CA THR A 456 31.22 9.30 16.01
C THR A 456 31.67 10.72 16.37
N LYS A 457 31.73 11.62 15.39
CA LYS A 457 32.07 13.03 15.55
C LYS A 457 31.08 13.85 14.72
N VAL A 458 30.84 15.09 15.13
CA VAL A 458 30.04 16.06 14.37
C VAL A 458 30.98 16.97 13.59
N ARG A 459 30.70 17.19 12.31
CA ARG A 459 31.43 18.10 11.43
C ARG A 459 30.42 19.07 10.79
N ALA A 460 30.58 20.37 11.01
CA ALA A 460 29.88 21.38 10.23
C ALA A 460 30.52 21.41 8.82
N GLU A 461 29.77 21.05 7.78
CA GLU A 461 30.24 21.17 6.40
C GLU A 461 30.24 22.62 5.95
N PHE A 462 29.19 23.36 6.34
CA PHE A 462 29.08 24.80 6.17
C PHE A 462 27.98 25.38 7.05
N THR A 463 28.08 26.68 7.30
CA THR A 463 27.28 27.42 8.29
C THR A 463 26.21 28.26 7.58
N LEU A 464 25.19 28.74 8.30
CA LEU A 464 24.08 29.53 7.72
C LEU A 464 24.57 30.82 7.05
N GLY A 465 25.68 31.39 7.53
CA GLY A 465 26.26 32.61 6.99
C GLY A 465 27.26 32.40 5.85
N GLN A 466 27.63 31.16 5.52
CA GLN A 466 28.76 30.89 4.63
C GLN A 466 28.44 31.06 3.14
N PHE A 467 27.24 30.65 2.71
CA PHE A 467 26.83 30.72 1.31
C PHE A 467 25.59 31.57 1.12
N SER A 468 25.53 32.28 0.00
CA SER A 468 24.45 33.22 -0.29
C SER A 468 23.67 32.90 -1.56
N SER A 469 24.02 31.80 -2.23
CA SER A 469 23.33 31.28 -3.40
C SER A 469 23.09 29.78 -3.30
N GLY A 470 21.97 29.32 -3.87
CA GLY A 470 21.64 27.89 -3.90
C GLY A 470 22.68 27.07 -4.69
N GLN A 471 23.33 27.68 -5.69
CA GLN A 471 24.37 27.02 -6.48
C GLN A 471 25.61 26.68 -5.65
N GLU A 472 26.10 27.62 -4.85
CA GLU A 472 27.25 27.38 -3.95
C GLU A 472 26.95 26.29 -2.91
N VAL A 473 25.72 26.29 -2.36
CA VAL A 473 25.27 25.25 -1.43
C VAL A 473 25.29 23.88 -2.11
N LYS A 474 24.76 23.75 -3.33
CA LYS A 474 24.75 22.47 -4.08
C LYS A 474 26.15 21.96 -4.39
N GLU A 475 27.08 22.85 -4.72
CA GLU A 475 28.47 22.50 -4.97
C GLU A 475 29.19 22.04 -3.69
N ALA A 476 28.93 22.72 -2.56
CA ALA A 476 29.44 22.31 -1.26
C ALA A 476 28.92 20.93 -0.86
N VAL A 477 27.61 20.71 -1.00
CA VAL A 477 26.97 19.40 -0.75
C VAL A 477 27.60 18.32 -1.63
N SER A 478 27.82 18.59 -2.91
CA SER A 478 28.41 17.64 -3.85
C SER A 478 29.83 17.22 -3.49
N ARG A 479 30.59 18.05 -2.76
CA ARG A 479 31.97 17.76 -2.31
C ARG A 479 32.06 17.06 -0.96
N MET A 480 30.93 16.88 -0.25
CA MET A 480 30.91 16.21 1.05
C MET A 480 31.51 14.80 1.01
N GLN A 481 32.32 14.48 2.01
CA GLN A 481 32.98 13.18 2.16
C GLN A 481 32.30 12.32 3.22
N TYR A 482 32.08 11.05 2.88
CA TYR A 482 31.50 10.05 3.78
C TYR A 482 32.42 9.73 4.99
N MET A 483 31.85 9.60 6.20
CA MET A 483 32.62 9.42 7.44
C MET A 483 32.74 7.94 7.89
N GLY A 484 31.66 7.16 7.78
CA GLY A 484 31.66 5.70 7.94
C GLY A 484 31.93 5.15 9.34
N ARG A 485 31.61 5.89 10.42
CA ARG A 485 31.78 5.44 11.82
C ARG A 485 30.43 5.22 12.53
N GLY A 486 30.35 5.36 13.85
CA GLY A 486 29.10 5.22 14.62
C GLY A 486 28.07 6.33 14.34
N SER A 487 26.96 6.33 15.07
CA SER A 487 25.83 7.28 14.91
C SER A 487 25.55 7.98 16.23
N MET A 488 26.05 9.21 16.41
CA MET A 488 25.85 10.04 17.61
C MET A 488 24.85 11.18 17.30
N THR A 489 23.58 10.83 17.13
CA THR A 489 22.51 11.77 16.73
C THR A 489 22.25 12.81 17.81
N GLY A 490 22.32 12.44 19.10
CA GLY A 490 22.13 13.37 20.22
C GLY A 490 23.19 14.47 20.24
N SER A 491 24.45 14.11 20.01
CA SER A 491 25.56 15.04 19.86
C SER A 491 25.40 15.96 18.64
N ALA A 492 24.82 15.45 17.55
CA ALA A 492 24.50 16.23 16.36
C ALA A 492 23.40 17.27 16.64
N LEU A 493 22.33 16.87 17.34
CA LEU A 493 21.24 17.75 17.80
C LEU A 493 21.76 18.83 18.75
N ARG A 494 22.64 18.45 19.69
CA ARG A 494 23.33 19.41 20.56
C ARG A 494 24.09 20.45 19.74
N HIS A 495 24.89 20.01 18.77
CA HIS A 495 25.69 20.93 17.96
C HIS A 495 24.81 21.86 17.11
N MET A 496 23.74 21.31 16.54
CA MET A 496 22.73 22.08 15.80
C MET A 496 22.15 23.21 16.67
N PHE A 497 21.74 22.85 17.89
CA PHE A 497 21.12 23.75 18.85
C PHE A 497 22.08 24.82 19.38
N GLU A 498 23.24 24.41 19.91
CA GLU A 498 24.20 25.31 20.56
C GLU A 498 24.96 26.19 19.56
N PHE A 499 25.24 25.70 18.35
CA PHE A 499 26.12 26.37 17.40
C PHE A 499 25.44 26.72 16.09
N SER A 500 24.83 25.75 15.38
CA SER A 500 24.35 25.99 14.01
C SER A 500 23.25 27.04 13.91
N PHE A 501 22.38 27.16 14.92
CA PHE A 501 21.37 28.23 15.02
C PHE A 501 21.83 29.45 15.85
N SER A 502 23.13 29.59 16.10
CA SER A 502 23.68 30.77 16.78
C SER A 502 23.85 31.95 15.82
N ALA A 503 23.82 33.17 16.36
CA ALA A 503 24.09 34.37 15.59
C ALA A 503 25.50 34.37 14.97
N LYS A 504 26.47 33.72 15.63
CA LYS A 504 27.85 33.58 15.15
C LYS A 504 27.92 32.77 13.85
N GLU A 505 27.11 31.72 13.76
CA GLU A 505 27.05 30.84 12.57
C GLU A 505 26.10 31.36 11.48
N GLY A 506 25.52 32.55 11.66
CA GLY A 506 24.72 33.24 10.66
C GLY A 506 23.21 33.10 10.83
N ALA A 507 22.73 32.55 11.95
CA ALA A 507 21.29 32.54 12.25
C ALA A 507 20.77 33.95 12.54
N ARG A 508 19.56 34.24 12.06
CA ARG A 508 18.89 35.52 12.21
C ARG A 508 17.95 35.53 13.42
N PRO A 509 17.78 36.69 14.09
CA PRO A 509 16.75 36.85 15.11
C PRO A 509 15.35 36.86 14.48
N ASN A 510 14.33 36.42 15.23
CA ASN A 510 12.91 36.45 14.83
C ASN A 510 12.63 35.86 13.44
N THR A 511 13.42 34.86 13.05
CA THR A 511 13.36 34.20 11.76
C THR A 511 12.90 32.77 11.99
N ARG A 512 12.10 32.21 11.06
CA ARG A 512 11.66 30.82 11.17
C ARG A 512 12.87 29.90 11.10
N ARG A 513 12.99 28.97 12.05
CA ARG A 513 14.11 28.03 12.13
C ARG A 513 13.61 26.62 11.90
N ILE A 514 14.19 25.94 10.91
CA ILE A 514 13.83 24.56 10.57
C ILE A 514 15.09 23.71 10.57
N SER A 515 15.00 22.54 11.19
CA SER A 515 16.01 21.49 11.06
C SER A 515 15.43 20.30 10.32
N ILE A 516 16.23 19.68 9.45
CA ILE A 516 15.92 18.39 8.83
C ILE A 516 16.98 17.40 9.30
N VAL A 517 16.58 16.43 10.11
CA VAL A 517 17.44 15.40 10.70
C VAL A 517 17.26 14.11 9.91
N PHE A 518 18.35 13.59 9.35
CA PHE A 518 18.36 12.36 8.56
C PHE A 518 19.16 11.27 9.27
N THR A 519 18.54 10.10 9.51
CA THR A 519 19.18 8.94 10.15
C THR A 519 18.76 7.61 9.51
N ASP A 520 19.65 6.61 9.48
CA ASP A 520 19.41 5.23 9.00
C ASP A 520 19.56 4.19 10.13
N GLY A 521 19.57 4.63 11.39
CA GLY A 521 19.74 3.71 12.52
C GLY A 521 19.54 4.35 13.89
N ARG A 522 19.62 3.50 14.92
CA ARG A 522 19.53 3.89 16.32
C ARG A 522 20.74 4.73 16.75
N SER A 523 20.51 5.85 17.43
CA SER A 523 21.58 6.62 18.05
C SER A 523 22.28 5.86 19.19
N GLN A 524 23.55 6.16 19.41
CA GLN A 524 24.37 5.61 20.49
C GLN A 524 24.42 6.53 21.73
N ASP A 525 23.80 7.70 21.65
CA ASP A 525 23.65 8.69 22.70
C ASP A 525 22.20 9.18 22.81
N ASP A 526 21.91 9.91 23.89
CA ASP A 526 20.57 10.42 24.21
C ASP A 526 20.15 11.56 23.26
N VAL A 527 19.03 11.39 22.57
CA VAL A 527 18.48 12.35 21.61
C VAL A 527 17.43 13.27 22.23
N SER A 528 16.67 12.79 23.22
CA SER A 528 15.44 13.42 23.68
C SER A 528 15.73 14.79 24.29
N LYS A 529 16.78 14.92 25.11
CA LYS A 529 17.15 16.20 25.74
C LYS A 529 17.34 17.34 24.75
N TRP A 530 18.08 17.09 23.67
CA TRP A 530 18.43 18.15 22.71
C TRP A 530 17.35 18.37 21.66
N ALA A 531 16.56 17.34 21.35
CA ALA A 531 15.34 17.48 20.56
C ALA A 531 14.35 18.41 21.28
N THR A 532 14.04 18.15 22.56
CA THR A 532 13.16 18.99 23.37
C THR A 532 13.66 20.44 23.45
N ASN A 533 14.95 20.64 23.75
CA ASN A 533 15.52 22.00 23.82
C ASN A 533 15.38 22.76 22.49
N ALA A 534 15.56 22.09 21.35
CA ALA A 534 15.40 22.69 20.04
C ALA A 534 13.94 23.12 19.79
N GLN A 535 13.00 22.23 20.08
CA GLN A 535 11.56 22.48 19.91
C GLN A 535 11.07 23.61 20.80
N GLU A 536 11.42 23.61 22.09
CA GLU A 536 11.06 24.66 23.05
C GLU A 536 11.66 26.03 22.68
N SER A 537 12.75 26.05 21.93
CA SER A 537 13.39 27.26 21.43
C SER A 537 12.86 27.73 20.07
N GLY A 538 11.75 27.14 19.60
CA GLY A 538 11.08 27.52 18.36
C GLY A 538 11.75 27.00 17.08
N ILE A 539 12.57 25.94 17.18
CA ILE A 539 13.12 25.25 16.02
C ILE A 539 12.18 24.11 15.66
N THR A 540 11.60 24.14 14.45
CA THR A 540 10.81 23.02 13.93
C THR A 540 11.74 21.94 13.39
N VAL A 541 11.68 20.74 13.96
CA VAL A 541 12.55 19.61 13.61
C VAL A 541 11.75 18.58 12.80
N TYR A 542 12.18 18.35 11.57
CA TYR A 542 11.68 17.29 10.70
C TYR A 542 12.61 16.07 10.83
N ALA A 543 12.09 14.93 11.28
CA ALA A 543 12.85 13.69 11.39
C ALA A 543 12.61 12.80 10.17
N VAL A 544 13.70 12.42 9.49
CA VAL A 544 13.68 11.58 8.29
C VAL A 544 14.47 10.30 8.58
N GLY A 545 13.74 9.20 8.76
CA GLY A 545 14.30 7.87 8.91
C GLY A 545 14.26 7.08 7.61
N VAL A 546 15.34 6.37 7.31
CA VAL A 546 15.36 5.38 6.23
C VAL A 546 15.82 4.04 6.78
N GLY A 547 15.40 2.94 6.16
CA GLY A 547 15.95 1.62 6.40
C GLY A 547 15.77 1.15 7.83
N LYS A 548 16.89 1.05 8.57
CA LYS A 548 16.90 0.49 9.94
C LYS A 548 16.69 1.53 11.04
N ALA A 549 16.28 2.75 10.68
CA ALA A 549 15.91 3.75 11.66
C ALA A 549 14.78 3.24 12.57
N ILE A 550 14.85 3.61 13.85
CA ILE A 550 13.85 3.23 14.87
C ILE A 550 12.80 4.34 14.92
N GLU A 551 11.55 4.02 14.60
CA GLU A 551 10.48 5.00 14.50
C GLU A 551 10.22 5.72 15.83
N GLU A 552 10.29 5.00 16.95
CA GLU A 552 10.14 5.59 18.29
C GLU A 552 11.20 6.67 18.57
N GLU A 553 12.45 6.45 18.14
CA GLU A 553 13.52 7.44 18.29
C GLU A 553 13.30 8.65 17.36
N LEU A 554 12.76 8.43 16.16
CA LEU A 554 12.40 9.53 15.24
C LEU A 554 11.28 10.40 15.80
N ARG A 555 10.29 9.80 16.48
CA ARG A 555 9.21 10.53 17.17
C ARG A 555 9.75 11.43 18.28
N GLU A 556 10.75 10.95 19.03
CA GLU A 556 11.42 11.79 20.03
C GLU A 556 12.17 12.99 19.43
N ILE A 557 12.62 12.88 18.18
CA ILE A 557 13.36 13.94 17.48
C ILE A 557 12.41 14.94 16.81
N ALA A 558 11.34 14.44 16.16
CA ALA A 558 10.40 15.23 15.39
C ALA A 558 9.61 16.21 16.27
N SER A 559 9.26 17.36 15.70
CA SER A 559 8.31 18.28 16.34
C SER A 559 6.87 17.78 16.23
N GLU A 560 6.03 18.17 17.19
CA GLU A 560 4.60 17.86 17.13
C GLU A 560 3.86 18.81 16.15
N PRO A 561 2.85 18.32 15.40
CA PRO A 561 2.36 16.94 15.39
C PRO A 561 3.21 15.99 14.53
N ASP A 562 3.50 14.80 15.06
CA ASP A 562 4.31 13.76 14.39
C ASP A 562 3.94 13.53 12.91
N ASP A 563 2.64 13.48 12.58
CA ASP A 563 2.13 13.23 11.22
C ASP A 563 2.59 14.27 10.18
N ASN A 564 3.07 15.43 10.61
CA ASN A 564 3.58 16.48 9.73
C ASN A 564 5.11 16.53 9.66
N HIS A 565 5.81 16.06 10.69
CA HIS A 565 7.25 16.28 10.88
C HIS A 565 8.08 14.99 10.90
N LEU A 566 7.45 13.82 11.05
CA LEU A 566 8.10 12.52 10.95
C LEU A 566 7.90 11.89 9.57
N PHE A 567 9.00 11.46 8.95
CA PHE A 567 9.00 10.74 7.70
C PHE A 567 9.84 9.48 7.84
N TYR A 568 9.25 8.31 7.60
CA TYR A 568 9.94 7.03 7.61
C TYR A 568 9.69 6.26 6.31
N VAL A 569 10.74 5.68 5.74
CA VAL A 569 10.65 4.74 4.60
C VAL A 569 11.59 3.56 4.81
N GLU A 570 11.15 2.37 4.41
CA GLU A 570 11.94 1.14 4.55
C GLU A 570 13.13 1.08 3.59
N ASP A 571 13.10 1.85 2.49
CA ASP A 571 14.10 1.77 1.41
C ASP A 571 14.46 3.13 0.81
N PHE A 572 15.74 3.31 0.47
CA PHE A 572 16.30 4.54 -0.11
C PHE A 572 15.71 4.89 -1.49
N SER A 573 15.18 3.92 -2.23
CA SER A 573 14.49 4.13 -3.51
C SER A 573 13.23 5.00 -3.39
N LEU A 574 12.62 5.07 -2.20
CA LEU A 574 11.41 5.85 -1.95
C LEU A 574 11.70 7.29 -1.49
N MET A 575 12.98 7.68 -1.37
CA MET A 575 13.38 9.02 -0.91
C MET A 575 12.86 10.18 -1.77
N GLY A 576 12.63 9.95 -3.07
CA GLY A 576 12.04 10.97 -3.94
C GLY A 576 10.68 11.47 -3.43
N GLN A 577 9.85 10.58 -2.91
CA GLN A 577 8.52 10.92 -2.41
C GLN A 577 8.58 11.78 -1.13
N ILE A 578 9.55 11.51 -0.25
CA ILE A 578 9.80 12.33 0.95
C ILE A 578 10.23 13.73 0.53
N THR A 579 11.13 13.83 -0.46
CA THR A 579 11.63 15.11 -0.95
C THR A 579 10.49 16.04 -1.37
N ASP A 580 9.54 15.54 -2.15
CA ASP A 580 8.42 16.35 -2.65
C ASP A 580 7.43 16.72 -1.54
N LYS A 581 7.16 15.82 -0.59
CA LYS A 581 6.36 16.14 0.59
C LYS A 581 7.02 17.25 1.42
N LEU A 582 8.31 17.14 1.70
CA LEU A 582 9.05 18.14 2.48
C LEU A 582 9.09 19.51 1.80
N LYS A 583 9.32 19.59 0.48
CA LYS A 583 9.27 20.86 -0.28
C LYS A 583 7.96 21.61 -0.01
N THR A 584 6.84 20.90 -0.06
CA THR A 584 5.53 21.53 0.16
C THR A 584 5.31 21.96 1.59
N ARG A 585 5.83 21.23 2.59
CA ARG A 585 5.66 21.57 4.01
C ARG A 585 6.54 22.74 4.43
N ILE A 586 7.80 22.73 4.01
CA ILE A 586 8.78 23.79 4.32
C ILE A 586 8.26 25.15 3.85
N CYS A 587 7.70 25.26 2.64
CA CYS A 587 7.19 26.54 2.12
C CYS A 587 5.74 26.89 2.52
N LYS A 588 4.96 25.99 3.14
CA LYS A 588 3.55 26.26 3.49
C LYS A 588 3.28 26.50 4.97
N GLU A 589 4.13 26.00 5.86
CA GLU A 589 3.96 26.24 7.29
C GLU A 589 4.17 27.73 7.59
N LYS A 590 3.07 28.45 7.79
CA LYS A 590 3.14 29.69 8.56
C LYS A 590 3.47 29.31 10.00
N PRO A 591 4.29 30.09 10.73
CA PRO A 591 4.54 29.84 12.14
C PRO A 591 3.19 29.67 12.84
N SER A 592 3.07 28.64 13.68
CA SER A 592 1.81 28.38 14.37
C SER A 592 1.36 29.67 15.06
N ASN A 593 0.12 30.07 14.80
CA ASN A 593 -0.48 31.27 15.37
C ASN A 593 -0.70 31.14 16.90
N LYS A 594 -0.07 30.15 17.56
CA LYS A 594 -0.09 29.97 19.02
C LYS A 594 0.92 30.85 19.75
N ASP A 595 1.93 31.41 19.07
CA ASP A 595 2.87 32.36 19.70
C ASP A 595 2.60 33.84 19.36
N LEU A 596 1.65 34.13 18.46
CA LEU A 596 1.22 35.50 18.18
C LEU A 596 0.26 36.09 19.24
N CYS A 597 -0.33 35.26 20.11
CA CYS A 597 -1.11 35.75 21.25
C CYS A 597 -0.26 36.13 22.48
N LYS A 598 1.08 36.00 22.44
CA LYS A 598 1.96 36.60 23.48
C LYS A 598 2.33 38.05 23.18
N CYS A 599 2.24 38.49 21.92
CA CYS A 599 2.50 39.88 21.54
C CYS A 599 1.27 40.78 21.70
N GLU A 600 0.03 40.26 21.59
CA GLU A 600 -1.18 41.06 21.86
C GLU A 600 -1.23 41.53 23.32
N ASN A 601 -0.75 40.71 24.27
CA ASN A 601 -0.65 41.11 25.67
C ASN A 601 0.50 42.09 25.92
N MET A 602 1.61 42.02 25.17
CA MET A 602 2.75 42.94 25.36
C MET A 602 2.54 44.29 24.65
N VAL A 603 1.88 44.28 23.47
CA VAL A 603 1.49 45.50 22.74
C VAL A 603 0.31 46.17 23.42
N SER A 604 -0.67 45.42 23.94
CA SER A 604 -1.74 46.02 24.76
C SER A 604 -1.23 46.51 26.12
N PHE A 605 -0.26 45.82 26.75
CA PHE A 605 0.40 46.31 27.96
C PHE A 605 1.26 47.55 27.69
N GLN A 606 2.04 47.58 26.61
CA GLN A 606 2.77 48.78 26.20
C GLN A 606 1.81 49.94 25.92
N SER A 607 0.77 49.69 25.11
CA SER A 607 -0.30 50.66 24.80
C SER A 607 -0.94 51.21 26.07
N GLN A 608 -1.40 50.35 26.97
CA GLN A 608 -2.04 50.76 28.23
C GLN A 608 -1.06 51.48 29.16
N ALA A 609 0.19 51.04 29.24
CA ALA A 609 1.22 51.72 30.04
C ALA A 609 1.55 53.10 29.47
N THR A 610 1.66 53.26 28.15
CA THR A 610 1.86 54.58 27.50
C THR A 610 0.64 55.48 27.61
N GLU A 611 -0.57 54.93 27.54
CA GLU A 611 -1.82 55.68 27.73
C GLU A 611 -1.95 56.19 29.17
N GLN A 612 -1.59 55.34 30.15
CA GLN A 612 -1.57 55.71 31.58
C GLN A 612 -0.44 56.70 31.91
N LEU A 613 0.74 56.56 31.28
CA LEU A 613 1.82 57.55 31.40
C LEU A 613 1.44 58.89 30.76
N ARG A 614 0.73 58.90 29.62
CA ARG A 614 0.19 60.12 28.99
C ARG A 614 -0.85 60.80 29.86
N THR A 615 -1.79 60.06 30.42
CA THR A 615 -2.81 60.63 31.32
C THR A 615 -2.19 61.13 32.63
N LEU A 616 -1.23 60.42 33.22
CA LEU A 616 -0.51 60.90 34.41
C LEU A 616 0.31 62.17 34.12
N THR A 617 0.99 62.24 32.97
CA THR A 617 1.73 63.46 32.59
C THR A 617 0.80 64.62 32.29
N GLN A 618 -0.32 64.40 31.59
CA GLN A 618 -1.32 65.44 31.29
C GLN A 618 -2.01 65.95 32.57
N THR A 619 -2.33 65.07 33.51
CA THR A 619 -2.90 65.44 34.82
C THR A 619 -1.88 66.17 35.70
N HIS A 620 -0.61 65.76 35.67
CA HIS A 620 0.45 66.43 36.43
C HIS A 620 0.78 67.82 35.86
N ILE A 621 0.72 67.98 34.53
CA ILE A 621 0.86 69.27 33.84
C ILE A 621 -0.31 70.19 34.20
N LEU A 622 -1.55 69.71 34.13
CA LEU A 622 -2.75 70.48 34.52
C LEU A 622 -2.71 70.91 35.99
N LEU A 623 -2.31 70.02 36.91
CA LEU A 623 -2.14 70.34 38.34
C LEU A 623 -1.03 71.37 38.59
N LYS A 624 0.06 71.35 37.80
CA LYS A 624 1.11 72.39 37.85
C LYS A 624 0.60 73.74 37.35
N PHE A 625 -0.20 73.77 36.29
CA PHE A 625 -0.82 75.00 35.79
C PHE A 625 -1.85 75.59 36.77
N GLN A 626 -2.63 74.74 37.43
CA GLN A 626 -3.61 75.15 38.45
C GLN A 626 -2.93 75.69 39.72
N ARG A 627 -1.81 75.09 40.16
CA ARG A 627 -1.01 75.61 41.29
C ARG A 627 -0.21 76.87 40.94
N ALA A 628 0.07 77.12 39.66
CA ALA A 628 0.77 78.31 39.20
C ALA A 628 -0.16 79.50 38.87
N GLY A 629 -1.49 79.35 38.97
CA GLY A 629 -2.46 80.44 38.84
C GLY A 629 -2.64 81.00 37.43
N ILE A 630 -2.36 80.21 36.37
CA ILE A 630 -2.38 80.69 34.98
C ILE A 630 -3.79 80.45 34.34
N PRO A 631 -4.45 81.47 33.74
CA PRO A 631 -5.83 81.33 33.24
C PRO A 631 -5.97 80.44 31.99
N SER A 632 -7.12 79.76 31.90
CA SER A 632 -7.52 78.64 31.02
C SER A 632 -7.31 78.78 29.49
N ILE A 633 -6.90 79.92 28.96
CA ILE A 633 -6.87 80.17 27.50
C ILE A 633 -5.58 79.62 26.86
N TYR A 634 -4.51 79.40 27.64
CA TYR A 634 -3.27 78.82 27.14
C TYR A 634 -3.27 77.28 27.04
N SER A 635 -4.31 76.61 27.56
CA SER A 635 -4.36 75.13 27.61
C SER A 635 -4.72 74.49 26.27
N GLU A 636 -5.39 75.20 25.35
CA GLU A 636 -5.77 74.64 24.05
C GLU A 636 -4.64 74.69 23.01
N VAL A 637 -3.73 75.67 23.11
CA VAL A 637 -2.68 75.89 22.09
C VAL A 637 -1.56 74.85 22.17
N VAL A 638 -1.27 74.30 23.35
CA VAL A 638 -0.18 73.31 23.51
C VAL A 638 -0.65 71.89 23.14
N LEU A 639 -1.95 71.60 23.19
CA LEU A 639 -2.52 70.29 22.87
C LEU A 639 -2.71 70.03 21.36
N GLN A 640 -2.59 71.05 20.50
CA GLN A 640 -2.68 70.91 19.04
C GLN A 640 -1.32 70.76 18.33
N ALA A 641 -0.20 70.75 19.06
CA ALA A 641 1.15 70.73 18.49
C ALA A 641 1.97 69.44 18.75
N GLN A 642 1.33 68.36 19.22
CA GLN A 642 1.89 67.01 19.33
C GLN A 642 0.98 66.00 18.64
#